data_AF-A0A4Y7NLP7-F1
#
_entry.id   AF-A0A4Y7NLP7-F1
#
_cell.length_a   1.000
_cell.length_b   1.000
_cell.length_c   1.000
_cell.angle_alpha   90.00
_cell.angle_beta   90.00
_cell.angle_gamma   90.00
#
_symmetry.space_group_name_H-M   'P 1'
#
loop_
_entity.id
_entity.type
_entity.pdbx_description
1 polymer ?
#
loop_
_entity_poly.entity_id
_entity_poly.type
_entity_poly.pdbx_seq_one_letter_code
_entity_poly.pdbx_strand_id
1 'polypeptide(L)'
;MERVTKKEKEYKDVIEQQKEQILRYEKKLRDVVHAYKGIQKEKEALEASLKALMETANSSIGDNLPVYTGVDIPIDQSAHGENSENAEERGVIRQLKAQLSTLSESLATITAEKSRSEANFQQDRKRLLQEKEILEKSVAAAYNQAEIASQTFKQQVSELKSNLSIEKAERSRESTNNQVILRELQKTISEERQKRESLELELNNKSKLSQVASVTTNQLEVAERKLRDLSNELESTKMKLFTAEQKLQQPSTHLLQLQNEMVDLKIQHRLAIQQEQHNAAEAKEEARQLAQAHDKRVASLEARLAEFSERIGSYDRLRQQDLATVSKLKEQLNDIHKNPSQPSNHNEEEYDIGKLIEKITSLKNRLIELSQRSNIAVNIAAVFDLDGESSRMDNHEACQLELEQLKQELEWFKREEKNGTRKTATVQSPLQEEVNQMRVQIQFLRDQMEHNEQEHRDSLRSVQESWIKERTSWKDELAQIERSYRARIADLEQQLQKQRERSLTLLQEKDEELVSLRELLNMKNMAPLSPTSVSQQKETDSKDEWPESLAPLASMTLGASASGGQILHYVEELARKEGEIMGLRRSKNQLEASLREMQMAFVTMEHKVAEQKQHLHEELARLERNQSREGANLEYLKNVLLEFVLRSDPSSQSHMFNAIAACLHFSPKEIQRVRLQHPKWKLNANASAAASYPLPPSS
;
A
#
# COMPACT_ATOMS: atom_id res chain seq x y z
N MET A 1 -28.79 -8.42 1.08
CA MET A 1 -28.80 -7.62 -0.15
C MET A 1 -27.40 -7.45 -0.75
N GLU A 2 -26.36 -7.11 0.02
CA GLU A 2 -24.98 -6.96 -0.49
C GLU A 2 -24.36 -8.18 -1.19
N ARG A 3 -24.66 -9.41 -0.75
CA ARG A 3 -24.17 -10.63 -1.45
C ARG A 3 -24.82 -10.81 -2.82
N VAL A 4 -26.03 -10.30 -3.02
CA VAL A 4 -26.74 -10.35 -4.31
C VAL A 4 -26.17 -9.29 -5.24
N THR A 5 -25.94 -8.08 -4.75
CA THR A 5 -25.33 -6.99 -5.55
C THR A 5 -23.88 -7.28 -5.95
N LYS A 6 -23.10 -7.98 -5.10
CA LYS A 6 -21.75 -8.42 -5.46
C LYS A 6 -21.75 -9.47 -6.57
N LYS A 7 -22.65 -10.47 -6.49
CA LYS A 7 -22.83 -11.46 -7.56
C LYS A 7 -23.32 -10.83 -8.86
N GLU A 8 -24.25 -9.88 -8.78
CA GLU A 8 -24.72 -9.12 -9.95
C GLU A 8 -23.59 -8.32 -10.61
N LYS A 9 -22.67 -7.75 -9.82
CA LYS A 9 -21.48 -7.06 -10.33
C LYS A 9 -20.51 -8.05 -11.00
N GLU A 10 -20.22 -9.18 -10.37
CA GLU A 10 -19.39 -10.24 -10.94
C GLU A 10 -19.99 -10.79 -12.26
N TYR A 11 -21.31 -11.00 -12.33
CA TYR A 11 -21.97 -11.41 -13.57
C TYR A 11 -21.94 -10.33 -14.65
N LYS A 12 -22.08 -9.04 -14.29
CA LYS A 12 -21.92 -7.94 -15.25
C LYS A 12 -20.51 -7.89 -15.82
N ASP A 13 -19.50 -8.03 -14.98
CA ASP A 13 -18.09 -8.04 -15.40
C ASP A 13 -17.81 -9.24 -16.33
N VAL A 14 -18.36 -10.42 -16.04
CA VAL A 14 -18.26 -11.60 -16.91
C VAL A 14 -18.97 -11.38 -18.24
N ILE A 15 -20.17 -10.79 -18.24
CA ILE A 15 -20.92 -10.46 -19.47
C ILE A 15 -20.13 -9.45 -20.32
N GLU A 16 -19.50 -8.47 -19.70
CA GLU A 16 -18.69 -7.46 -20.37
C GLU A 16 -17.42 -8.07 -20.99
N GLN A 17 -16.73 -8.94 -20.25
CA GLN A 17 -15.60 -9.72 -20.79
C GLN A 17 -16.03 -10.63 -21.95
N GLN A 18 -17.18 -11.30 -21.85
CA GLN A 18 -17.72 -12.14 -22.93
C GLN A 18 -18.06 -11.29 -24.16
N LYS A 19 -18.66 -10.10 -23.99
CA LYS A 19 -18.93 -9.16 -25.09
C LYS A 19 -17.63 -8.72 -25.77
N GLU A 20 -16.59 -8.39 -25.00
CA GLU A 20 -15.28 -8.05 -25.57
C GLU A 20 -14.67 -9.21 -26.36
N GLN A 21 -14.75 -10.43 -25.83
CA GLN A 21 -14.25 -11.62 -26.52
C GLN A 21 -15.01 -11.86 -27.82
N ILE A 22 -16.35 -11.75 -27.81
CA ILE A 22 -17.19 -11.88 -29.01
C ILE A 22 -16.81 -10.82 -30.04
N LEU A 23 -16.63 -9.56 -29.64
CA LEU A 23 -16.20 -8.49 -30.56
C LEU A 23 -14.83 -8.76 -31.17
N ARG A 24 -13.89 -9.31 -30.40
CA ARG A 24 -12.58 -9.73 -30.90
C ARG A 24 -12.70 -10.87 -31.91
N TYR A 25 -13.51 -11.88 -31.62
CA TYR A 25 -13.75 -13.00 -32.55
C TYR A 25 -14.49 -12.56 -33.81
N GLU A 26 -15.47 -11.68 -33.68
CA GLU A 26 -16.21 -11.11 -34.81
C GLU A 26 -15.28 -10.29 -35.71
N LYS A 27 -14.37 -9.49 -35.13
CA LYS A 27 -13.33 -8.78 -35.89
C LYS A 27 -12.39 -9.75 -36.61
N LYS A 28 -11.85 -10.75 -35.90
CA LYS A 28 -10.98 -11.77 -36.52
C LYS A 28 -11.69 -12.52 -37.64
N LEU A 29 -12.96 -12.88 -37.45
CA LEU A 29 -13.76 -13.57 -38.46
C LEU A 29 -14.00 -12.67 -39.67
N ARG A 30 -14.31 -11.38 -39.48
CA ARG A 30 -14.38 -10.41 -40.57
C ARG A 30 -13.07 -10.35 -41.34
N ASP A 31 -11.93 -10.27 -40.66
CA ASP A 31 -10.61 -10.19 -41.30
C ASP A 31 -10.32 -11.47 -42.12
N VAL A 32 -10.62 -12.65 -41.56
CA VAL A 32 -10.50 -13.94 -42.25
C VAL A 32 -11.42 -14.02 -43.48
N VAL A 33 -12.67 -13.55 -43.37
CA VAL A 33 -13.60 -13.51 -44.51
C VAL A 33 -13.11 -12.56 -45.61
N HIS A 34 -12.54 -11.40 -45.24
CA HIS A 34 -11.96 -10.49 -46.22
C HIS A 34 -10.72 -11.09 -46.91
N ALA A 35 -9.84 -11.75 -46.16
CA ALA A 35 -8.69 -12.45 -46.72
C ALA A 35 -9.12 -13.59 -47.66
N TYR A 36 -10.11 -14.39 -47.25
CA TYR A 36 -10.68 -15.46 -48.08
C TYR A 36 -11.28 -14.91 -49.38
N LYS A 37 -12.04 -13.81 -49.31
CA LYS A 37 -12.59 -13.15 -50.52
C LYS A 37 -11.50 -12.62 -51.45
N GLY A 38 -10.39 -12.10 -50.91
CA GLY A 38 -9.24 -11.67 -51.71
C GLY A 38 -8.58 -12.84 -52.44
N ILE A 39 -8.25 -13.90 -51.71
CA ILE A 39 -7.66 -15.13 -52.26
C ILE A 39 -8.58 -15.77 -53.29
N GLN A 40 -9.89 -15.77 -53.05
CA GLN A 40 -10.88 -16.31 -53.99
C GLN A 40 -10.89 -15.54 -55.32
N LYS A 41 -10.76 -14.21 -55.29
CA LYS A 41 -10.63 -13.40 -56.51
C LYS A 41 -9.31 -13.67 -57.25
N GLU A 42 -8.20 -13.84 -56.54
CA GLU A 42 -6.93 -14.24 -57.14
C GLU A 42 -7.03 -15.61 -57.81
N LYS A 43 -7.69 -16.56 -57.15
CA LYS A 43 -7.97 -17.89 -57.70
C LYS A 43 -8.83 -17.81 -58.96
N GLU A 44 -9.94 -17.07 -58.93
CA GLU A 44 -10.83 -16.88 -60.09
C GLU A 44 -10.11 -16.21 -61.27
N ALA A 45 -9.27 -15.21 -61.00
CA ALA A 45 -8.43 -14.58 -62.02
C ALA A 45 -7.41 -15.56 -62.64
N LEU A 46 -6.76 -16.39 -61.81
CA LEU A 46 -5.83 -17.41 -62.27
C LEU A 46 -6.55 -18.51 -63.07
N GLU A 47 -7.71 -18.98 -62.63
CA GLU A 47 -8.53 -19.96 -63.38
C GLU A 47 -8.98 -19.40 -64.73
N ALA A 48 -9.37 -18.13 -64.79
CA ALA A 48 -9.72 -17.45 -66.05
C ALA A 48 -8.53 -17.37 -67.01
N SER A 49 -7.33 -17.06 -66.52
CA SER A 49 -6.11 -17.05 -67.33
C SER A 49 -5.70 -18.44 -67.83
N LEU A 50 -5.83 -19.47 -66.98
CA LEU A 50 -5.52 -20.85 -67.32
C LEU A 50 -6.49 -21.38 -68.39
N LYS A 51 -7.79 -21.07 -68.26
CA LYS A 51 -8.80 -21.41 -69.26
C LYS A 51 -8.53 -20.74 -70.61
N ALA A 52 -8.18 -19.45 -70.60
CA ALA A 52 -7.81 -18.72 -71.81
C ALA A 52 -6.59 -19.33 -72.52
N LEU A 53 -5.58 -19.79 -71.77
CA LEU A 53 -4.39 -20.48 -72.29
C LEU A 53 -4.69 -21.89 -72.81
N MET A 54 -5.57 -22.64 -72.14
CA MET A 54 -5.99 -23.98 -72.58
C MET A 54 -6.80 -23.95 -73.88
N GLU A 55 -7.62 -22.93 -74.09
CA GLU A 55 -8.32 -22.73 -75.36
C GLU A 55 -7.34 -22.50 -76.52
N THR A 56 -6.17 -21.88 -76.28
CA THR A 56 -5.10 -21.74 -77.28
C THR A 56 -4.41 -23.07 -77.59
N ALA A 57 -4.15 -23.90 -76.57
CA ALA A 57 -3.49 -25.20 -76.72
C ALA A 57 -4.36 -26.23 -77.48
N ASN A 58 -5.68 -26.11 -77.42
CA ASN A 58 -6.61 -26.97 -78.16
C ASN A 58 -6.85 -26.50 -79.61
N SER A 59 -6.52 -25.24 -79.94
CA SER A 59 -6.62 -24.69 -81.31
C SER A 59 -5.33 -24.82 -82.13
N SER A 60 -4.20 -25.19 -81.51
CA SER A 60 -2.88 -25.30 -82.15
C SER A 60 -2.44 -26.72 -82.54
N ILE A 61 -3.31 -27.72 -82.40
CA ILE A 61 -3.05 -29.11 -82.86
C ILE A 61 -3.61 -29.24 -84.28
N GLY A 62 -2.93 -28.61 -85.23
CA GLY A 62 -3.15 -28.73 -86.67
C GLY A 62 -1.86 -28.35 -87.39
N ASP A 63 -1.27 -29.32 -88.07
CA ASP A 63 0.05 -29.30 -88.71
C ASP A 63 0.39 -28.01 -89.51
N ASN A 64 1.56 -27.42 -89.24
CA ASN A 64 2.69 -27.44 -90.18
C ASN A 64 3.87 -26.59 -89.68
N LEU A 65 5.04 -27.23 -89.60
CA LEU A 65 6.35 -26.58 -89.58
C LEU A 65 6.61 -25.98 -90.98
N PRO A 66 7.28 -24.82 -91.07
CA PRO A 66 8.59 -24.90 -91.70
C PRO A 66 9.65 -24.04 -91.01
N VAL A 67 10.82 -24.65 -90.91
CA VAL A 67 12.12 -24.03 -90.74
C VAL A 67 12.47 -23.31 -92.05
N TYR A 68 12.75 -22.00 -92.05
CA TYR A 68 13.91 -21.45 -92.75
C TYR A 68 14.21 -19.97 -92.40
N THR A 69 15.49 -19.67 -92.52
CA THR A 69 16.25 -18.47 -92.19
C THR A 69 16.08 -17.31 -93.18
N GLY A 70 16.11 -16.07 -92.67
CA GLY A 70 16.91 -14.95 -93.20
C GLY A 70 16.64 -14.34 -94.60
N VAL A 71 16.35 -13.03 -94.56
CA VAL A 71 16.82 -11.94 -95.48
C VAL A 71 15.93 -11.55 -96.69
N ASP A 72 15.54 -10.27 -96.64
CA ASP A 72 15.23 -9.22 -97.67
C ASP A 72 13.96 -9.21 -98.57
N ILE A 73 13.45 -7.97 -98.66
CA ILE A 73 12.28 -7.35 -99.35
C ILE A 73 12.69 -7.01 -100.82
N PRO A 74 11.85 -7.03 -101.92
CA PRO A 74 10.67 -6.15 -102.09
C PRO A 74 9.50 -6.55 -103.05
N ILE A 75 8.32 -5.99 -102.73
CA ILE A 75 7.24 -5.38 -103.58
C ILE A 75 7.01 -5.94 -105.00
N ASP A 76 5.83 -6.53 -105.26
CA ASP A 76 4.88 -6.02 -106.29
C ASP A 76 3.45 -6.60 -106.15
N GLN A 77 2.48 -5.85 -106.66
CA GLN A 77 1.03 -6.00 -106.61
C GLN A 77 0.51 -7.14 -107.50
N SER A 78 -0.47 -7.92 -107.03
CA SER A 78 -1.62 -8.31 -107.86
C SER A 78 -2.76 -8.84 -107.01
N ALA A 79 -3.94 -8.25 -107.20
CA ALA A 79 -5.19 -8.68 -106.63
C ALA A 79 -5.79 -9.82 -107.46
N HIS A 80 -6.05 -10.97 -106.83
CA HIS A 80 -7.28 -11.76 -106.95
C HIS A 80 -7.11 -13.09 -106.22
N GLY A 81 -7.94 -13.34 -105.20
CA GLY A 81 -8.29 -14.72 -104.82
C GLY A 81 -8.40 -15.13 -103.36
N GLU A 82 -8.71 -14.30 -102.37
CA GLU A 82 -8.79 -14.79 -100.97
C GLU A 82 -9.94 -14.18 -100.15
N ASN A 83 -11.16 -14.68 -100.32
CA ASN A 83 -12.29 -14.36 -99.42
C ASN A 83 -12.65 -15.49 -98.44
N SER A 84 -11.91 -16.61 -98.43
CA SER A 84 -12.12 -17.71 -97.47
C SER A 84 -11.06 -17.73 -96.36
N GLU A 85 -9.78 -17.51 -96.67
CA GLU A 85 -8.69 -17.53 -95.67
C GLU A 85 -8.74 -16.31 -94.73
N ASN A 86 -9.14 -15.14 -95.25
CA ASN A 86 -9.32 -13.90 -94.47
C ASN A 86 -10.40 -14.00 -93.37
N ALA A 87 -11.38 -14.90 -93.48
CA ALA A 87 -12.44 -15.06 -92.48
C ALA A 87 -11.96 -15.89 -91.27
N GLU A 88 -11.17 -16.93 -91.53
CA GLU A 88 -10.56 -17.78 -90.51
C GLU A 88 -9.47 -17.02 -89.74
N GLU A 89 -8.59 -16.29 -90.44
CA GLU A 89 -7.58 -15.42 -89.81
C GLU A 89 -8.22 -14.34 -88.92
N ARG A 90 -9.31 -13.71 -89.38
CA ARG A 90 -10.06 -12.74 -88.56
C ARG A 90 -10.71 -13.39 -87.34
N GLY A 91 -11.10 -14.65 -87.43
CA GLY A 91 -11.61 -15.44 -86.30
C GLY A 91 -10.52 -15.70 -85.25
N VAL A 92 -9.35 -16.18 -85.70
CA VAL A 92 -8.17 -16.43 -84.85
C VAL A 92 -7.67 -15.13 -84.19
N ILE A 93 -7.61 -14.03 -84.94
CA ILE A 93 -7.22 -12.72 -84.39
C ILE A 93 -8.22 -12.22 -83.35
N ARG A 94 -9.53 -12.45 -83.53
CA ARG A 94 -10.54 -12.09 -82.52
C ARG A 94 -10.41 -12.95 -81.26
N GLN A 95 -10.13 -14.25 -81.42
CA GLN A 95 -9.93 -15.17 -80.28
C GLN A 95 -8.67 -14.80 -79.49
N LEU A 96 -7.56 -14.51 -80.16
CA LEU A 96 -6.33 -14.03 -79.52
C LEU A 96 -6.53 -12.68 -78.81
N LYS A 97 -7.32 -11.75 -79.40
CA LYS A 97 -7.67 -10.48 -78.76
C LYS A 97 -8.53 -10.68 -77.50
N ALA A 98 -9.50 -11.60 -77.54
CA ALA A 98 -10.30 -11.95 -76.37
C ALA A 98 -9.43 -12.57 -75.26
N GLN A 99 -8.52 -13.48 -75.62
CA GLN A 99 -7.56 -14.09 -74.68
C GLN A 99 -6.61 -13.06 -74.07
N LEU A 100 -6.08 -12.14 -74.88
CA LEU A 100 -5.23 -11.05 -74.39
C LEU A 100 -5.99 -10.13 -73.43
N SER A 101 -7.27 -9.85 -73.71
CA SER A 101 -8.14 -9.09 -72.81
C SER A 101 -8.34 -9.81 -71.48
N THR A 102 -8.64 -11.12 -71.50
CA THR A 102 -8.83 -11.92 -70.28
C THR A 102 -7.55 -12.04 -69.46
N LEU A 103 -6.40 -12.23 -70.12
CA LEU A 103 -5.09 -12.27 -69.45
C LEU A 103 -4.75 -10.90 -68.84
N SER A 104 -5.00 -9.81 -69.58
CA SER A 104 -4.81 -8.45 -69.08
C SER A 104 -5.69 -8.14 -67.86
N GLU A 105 -6.95 -8.58 -67.87
CA GLU A 105 -7.89 -8.36 -66.76
C GLU A 105 -7.54 -9.21 -65.53
N SER A 106 -7.09 -10.46 -65.74
CA SER A 106 -6.59 -11.31 -64.66
C SER A 106 -5.32 -10.74 -64.00
N LEU A 107 -4.39 -10.23 -64.82
CA LEU A 107 -3.16 -9.59 -64.34
C LEU A 107 -3.45 -8.29 -63.60
N ALA A 108 -4.41 -7.49 -64.07
CA ALA A 108 -4.87 -6.29 -63.39
C ALA A 108 -5.48 -6.63 -62.02
N THR A 109 -6.27 -7.70 -61.92
CA THR A 109 -6.90 -8.14 -60.67
C THR A 109 -5.87 -8.63 -59.66
N ILE A 110 -4.90 -9.45 -60.08
CA ILE A 110 -3.79 -9.92 -59.21
C ILE A 110 -2.91 -8.75 -58.78
N THR A 111 -2.63 -7.79 -59.67
CA THR A 111 -1.84 -6.61 -59.35
C THR A 111 -2.57 -5.71 -58.34
N ALA A 112 -3.89 -5.58 -58.46
CA ALA A 112 -4.72 -4.80 -57.54
C ALA A 112 -4.80 -5.45 -56.14
N GLU A 113 -5.05 -6.75 -56.03
CA GLU A 113 -5.07 -7.44 -54.73
C GLU A 113 -3.66 -7.52 -54.11
N LYS A 114 -2.59 -7.70 -54.90
CA LYS A 114 -1.20 -7.59 -54.42
C LYS A 114 -0.89 -6.20 -53.84
N SER A 115 -1.23 -5.14 -54.58
CA SER A 115 -1.06 -3.75 -54.11
C SER A 115 -1.85 -3.48 -52.82
N ARG A 116 -3.08 -4.00 -52.73
CA ARG A 116 -3.92 -3.88 -51.54
C ARG A 116 -3.33 -4.63 -50.34
N SER A 117 -2.85 -5.86 -50.53
CA SER A 117 -2.18 -6.64 -49.49
C SER A 117 -0.89 -5.97 -49.02
N GLU A 118 -0.11 -5.40 -49.95
CA GLU A 118 1.10 -4.67 -49.63
C GLU A 118 0.81 -3.37 -48.86
N ALA A 119 -0.23 -2.61 -49.24
CA ALA A 119 -0.67 -1.43 -48.52
C ALA A 119 -1.12 -1.75 -47.08
N ASN A 120 -1.87 -2.84 -46.90
CA ASN A 120 -2.25 -3.32 -45.56
C ASN A 120 -1.02 -3.70 -44.73
N PHE A 121 -0.05 -4.42 -45.32
CA PHE A 121 1.19 -4.77 -44.62
C PHE A 121 2.00 -3.54 -44.22
N GLN A 122 2.09 -2.53 -45.09
CA GLN A 122 2.75 -1.26 -44.77
C GLN A 122 2.03 -0.50 -43.64
N GLN A 123 0.69 -0.51 -43.63
CA GLN A 123 -0.10 0.09 -42.56
C GLN A 123 0.09 -0.65 -41.24
N ASP A 124 0.03 -1.98 -41.23
CA ASP A 124 0.24 -2.80 -40.04
C ASP A 124 1.67 -2.64 -39.51
N ARG A 125 2.67 -2.58 -40.38
CA ARG A 125 4.06 -2.28 -39.98
C ARG A 125 4.16 -0.91 -39.30
N LYS A 126 3.54 0.14 -39.86
CA LYS A 126 3.52 1.48 -39.25
C LYS A 126 2.81 1.47 -37.90
N ARG A 127 1.67 0.77 -37.81
CA ARG A 127 0.90 0.63 -36.57
C ARG A 127 1.70 -0.11 -35.49
N LEU A 128 2.33 -1.23 -35.82
CA LEU A 128 3.16 -1.98 -34.88
C LEU A 128 4.37 -1.18 -34.39
N LEU A 129 4.98 -0.37 -35.26
CA LEU A 129 6.05 0.54 -34.86
C LEU A 129 5.56 1.63 -33.90
N GLN A 130 4.38 2.20 -34.14
CA GLN A 130 3.77 3.17 -33.22
C GLN A 130 3.37 2.53 -31.89
N GLU A 131 2.76 1.35 -31.91
CA GLU A 131 2.43 0.59 -30.69
C GLU A 131 3.70 0.25 -29.89
N LYS A 132 4.78 -0.16 -30.57
CA LYS A 132 6.10 -0.36 -29.95
C LYS A 132 6.62 0.93 -29.31
N GLU A 133 6.60 2.05 -30.02
CA GLU A 133 7.10 3.33 -29.51
C GLU A 133 6.30 3.81 -28.28
N ILE A 134 4.97 3.64 -28.30
CA ILE A 134 4.09 3.97 -27.17
C ILE A 134 4.41 3.06 -25.98
N LEU A 135 4.60 1.76 -26.21
CA LEU A 135 4.96 0.81 -25.16
C LEU A 135 6.33 1.13 -24.58
N GLU A 136 7.34 1.42 -25.39
CA GLU A 136 8.68 1.84 -24.95
C GLU A 136 8.61 3.11 -24.09
N LYS A 137 7.84 4.12 -24.51
CA LYS A 137 7.60 5.35 -23.71
C LYS A 137 6.89 5.04 -22.39
N SER A 138 5.90 4.15 -22.40
CA SER A 138 5.18 3.76 -21.17
C SER A 138 6.08 3.00 -20.18
N VAL A 139 6.95 2.12 -20.68
CA VAL A 139 7.93 1.39 -19.87
C VAL A 139 8.97 2.35 -19.30
N ALA A 140 9.48 3.28 -20.10
CA ALA A 140 10.41 4.30 -19.63
C ALA A 140 9.79 5.21 -18.55
N ALA A 141 8.53 5.61 -18.72
CA ALA A 141 7.80 6.39 -17.73
C ALA A 141 7.59 5.60 -16.41
N ALA A 142 7.19 4.33 -16.51
CA ALA A 142 7.04 3.45 -15.34
C ALA A 142 8.37 3.23 -14.61
N TYR A 143 9.47 3.06 -15.35
CA TYR A 143 10.81 2.93 -14.79
C TYR A 143 11.25 4.21 -14.05
N ASN A 144 11.06 5.38 -14.67
CA ASN A 144 11.37 6.66 -14.02
C ASN A 144 10.51 6.89 -12.76
N GLN A 145 9.23 6.52 -12.79
CA GLN A 145 8.36 6.64 -11.62
C GLN A 145 8.81 5.71 -10.48
N ALA A 146 9.20 4.46 -10.80
CA ALA A 146 9.74 3.52 -9.83
C ALA A 146 11.08 4.00 -9.24
N GLU A 147 11.94 4.61 -10.06
CA GLU A 147 13.21 5.18 -9.63
C GLU A 147 13.00 6.37 -8.67
N ILE A 148 12.08 7.30 -9.00
CA ILE A 148 11.71 8.41 -8.12
C ILE A 148 11.16 7.88 -6.79
N ALA A 149 10.25 6.90 -6.81
CA ALA A 149 9.71 6.30 -5.59
C ALA A 149 10.80 5.60 -4.76
N SER A 150 11.75 4.91 -5.40
CA SER A 150 12.88 4.31 -4.70
C SER A 150 13.76 5.36 -4.03
N GLN A 151 14.02 6.49 -4.69
CA GLN A 151 14.79 7.59 -4.13
C GLN A 151 14.08 8.27 -2.95
N THR A 152 12.77 8.51 -3.04
CA THR A 152 12.01 9.08 -1.92
C THR A 152 11.95 8.14 -0.72
N PHE A 153 11.76 6.84 -0.93
CA PHE A 153 11.83 5.86 0.16
C PHE A 153 13.22 5.79 0.79
N LYS A 154 14.30 5.83 0.00
CA LYS A 154 15.67 5.91 0.53
C LYS A 154 15.87 7.16 1.40
N GLN A 155 15.35 8.30 0.96
CA GLN A 155 15.41 9.55 1.73
C GLN A 155 14.66 9.43 3.05
N GLN A 156 13.41 8.94 3.03
CA GLN A 156 12.61 8.71 4.25
C GLN A 156 13.31 7.77 5.23
N VAL A 157 13.91 6.68 4.74
CA VAL A 157 14.68 5.77 5.59
C VAL A 157 15.91 6.44 6.18
N SER A 158 16.61 7.29 5.42
CA SER A 158 17.76 8.05 5.94
C SER A 158 17.36 9.07 7.01
N GLU A 159 16.22 9.73 6.83
CA GLU A 159 15.65 10.68 7.79
C GLU A 159 15.22 9.97 9.08
N LEU A 160 14.50 8.86 8.98
CA LEU A 160 14.11 8.05 10.15
C LEU A 160 15.33 7.51 10.90
N LYS A 161 16.40 7.11 10.19
CA LYS A 161 17.67 6.70 10.83
C LYS A 161 18.33 7.86 11.57
N SER A 162 18.33 9.06 10.99
CA SER A 162 18.85 10.27 11.63
C SER A 162 18.05 10.62 12.88
N ASN A 163 16.72 10.65 12.78
CA ASN A 163 15.83 10.94 13.91
C ASN A 163 15.99 9.92 15.04
N LEU A 164 16.10 8.63 14.73
CA LEU A 164 16.37 7.60 15.73
C LEU A 164 17.75 7.78 16.38
N SER A 165 18.75 8.23 15.63
CA SER A 165 20.08 8.52 16.18
C SER A 165 20.05 9.71 17.14
N ILE A 166 19.30 10.76 16.79
CA ILE A 166 19.10 11.95 17.65
C ILE A 166 18.38 11.54 18.93
N GLU A 167 17.27 10.80 18.83
CA GLU A 167 16.50 10.36 20.00
C GLU A 167 17.33 9.43 20.92
N LYS A 168 18.21 8.59 20.36
CA LYS A 168 19.16 7.79 21.14
C LYS A 168 20.18 8.67 21.86
N ALA A 169 20.70 9.70 21.19
CA ALA A 169 21.64 10.64 21.79
C ALA A 169 20.98 11.46 22.91
N GLU A 170 19.73 11.90 22.72
CA GLU A 170 18.94 12.61 23.73
C GLU A 170 18.66 11.73 24.95
N ARG A 171 18.18 10.49 24.78
CA ARG A 171 18.01 9.55 25.91
C ARG A 171 19.32 9.28 26.64
N SER A 172 20.43 9.16 25.91
CA SER A 172 21.75 9.00 26.53
C SER A 172 22.13 10.26 27.32
N ARG A 173 21.88 11.45 26.79
CA ARG A 173 22.13 12.72 27.46
C ARG A 173 21.28 12.88 28.71
N GLU A 174 19.99 12.57 28.65
CA GLU A 174 19.09 12.54 29.80
C GLU A 174 19.56 11.54 30.86
N SER A 175 19.97 10.33 30.45
CA SER A 175 20.53 9.34 31.38
C SER A 175 21.78 9.86 32.09
N THR A 176 22.71 10.50 31.35
CA THR A 176 23.89 11.12 31.95
C THR A 176 23.54 12.27 32.89
N ASN A 177 22.57 13.11 32.52
CA ASN A 177 22.12 14.22 33.36
C ASN A 177 21.45 13.73 34.65
N ASN A 178 20.58 12.73 34.54
CA ASN A 178 19.96 12.07 35.69
C ASN A 178 21.04 11.47 36.62
N GLN A 179 22.10 10.91 36.06
CA GLN A 179 23.22 10.40 36.84
C GLN A 179 24.01 11.53 37.55
N VAL A 180 24.19 12.68 36.91
CA VAL A 180 24.82 13.86 37.53
C VAL A 180 23.95 14.40 38.66
N ILE A 181 22.65 14.58 38.43
CA ILE A 181 21.69 15.04 39.44
C ILE A 181 21.68 14.08 40.65
N LEU A 182 21.69 12.77 40.43
CA LEU A 182 21.76 11.79 41.52
C LEU A 182 23.06 11.91 42.33
N ARG A 183 24.21 12.10 41.68
CA ARG A 183 25.49 12.33 42.38
C ARG A 183 25.46 13.63 43.18
N GLU A 184 24.89 14.70 42.63
CA GLU A 184 24.79 15.99 43.29
C GLU A 184 23.83 15.94 44.50
N LEU A 185 22.66 15.30 44.36
CA LEU A 185 21.74 15.05 45.48
C LEU A 185 22.39 14.20 46.57
N GLN A 186 23.16 13.17 46.19
CA GLN A 186 23.85 12.35 47.17
C GLN A 186 24.98 13.11 47.88
N LYS A 187 25.69 13.99 47.16
CA LYS A 187 26.68 14.90 47.73
C LYS A 187 26.03 15.88 48.72
N THR A 188 24.95 16.56 48.34
CA THR A 188 24.26 17.50 49.25
C THR A 188 23.70 16.80 50.49
N ILE A 189 23.15 15.59 50.36
CA ILE A 189 22.73 14.78 51.51
C ILE A 189 23.91 14.44 52.42
N SER A 190 25.07 14.09 51.85
CA SER A 190 26.27 13.79 52.64
C SER A 190 26.82 15.03 53.36
N GLU A 191 26.81 16.19 52.71
CA GLU A 191 27.23 17.46 53.29
C GLU A 191 26.28 17.88 54.42
N GLU A 192 24.97 17.74 54.25
CA GLU A 192 23.99 18.02 55.31
C GLU A 192 24.13 17.08 56.51
N ARG A 193 24.39 15.79 56.27
CA ARG A 193 24.70 14.84 57.35
C ARG A 193 25.97 15.23 58.10
N GLN A 194 27.04 15.60 57.38
CA GLN A 194 28.30 16.03 57.97
C GLN A 194 28.16 17.33 58.78
N LYS A 195 27.43 18.33 58.25
CA LYS A 195 27.13 19.57 58.98
C LYS A 195 26.35 19.28 60.26
N ARG A 196 25.33 18.43 60.20
CA ARG A 196 24.56 18.03 61.38
C ARG A 196 25.45 17.37 62.44
N GLU A 197 26.31 16.45 62.04
CA GLU A 197 27.26 15.80 62.96
C GLU A 197 28.23 16.83 63.58
N SER A 198 28.76 17.76 62.79
CA SER A 198 29.64 18.83 63.32
C SER A 198 28.92 19.74 64.33
N LEU A 199 27.65 20.09 64.09
CA LEU A 199 26.86 20.90 65.00
C LEU A 199 26.51 20.13 66.28
N GLU A 200 26.19 18.84 66.18
CA GLU A 200 25.97 17.97 67.34
C GLU A 200 27.24 17.85 68.19
N LEU A 201 28.42 17.72 67.56
CA LEU A 201 29.72 17.72 68.24
C LEU A 201 30.01 19.08 68.91
N GLU A 202 29.77 20.20 68.23
CA GLU A 202 29.93 21.54 68.82
C GLU A 202 28.98 21.78 70.00
N LEU A 203 27.72 21.35 69.90
CA LEU A 203 26.75 21.45 70.98
C LEU A 203 27.18 20.61 72.18
N ASN A 204 27.67 19.39 71.94
CA ASN A 204 28.19 18.51 72.97
C ASN A 204 29.44 19.11 73.63
N ASN A 205 30.35 19.71 72.85
CA ASN A 205 31.53 20.40 73.37
C ASN A 205 31.15 21.66 74.17
N LYS A 206 30.21 22.48 73.70
CA LYS A 206 29.69 23.64 74.44
C LYS A 206 28.95 23.23 75.71
N SER A 207 28.21 22.12 75.68
CA SER A 207 27.56 21.52 76.86
C SER A 207 28.60 21.06 77.88
N LYS A 208 29.69 20.41 77.44
CA LYS A 208 30.82 20.03 78.29
C LYS A 208 31.59 21.24 78.82
N LEU A 209 31.84 22.26 78.00
CA LEU A 209 32.49 23.50 78.45
C LEU A 209 31.62 24.28 79.45
N SER A 210 30.29 24.28 79.27
CA SER A 210 29.35 24.88 80.22
C SER A 210 29.34 24.14 81.58
N GLN A 211 29.67 22.85 81.60
CA GLN A 211 29.87 22.09 82.85
C GLN A 211 31.24 22.32 83.50
N VAL A 212 32.23 22.76 82.73
CA VAL A 212 33.61 22.99 83.19
C VAL A 212 33.88 24.47 83.53
N ALA A 213 32.93 25.38 83.25
CA ALA A 213 33.04 26.82 83.53
C ALA A 213 32.86 27.22 85.01
N SER A 214 33.18 26.32 85.95
CA SER A 214 33.47 26.69 87.32
C SER A 214 34.82 26.08 87.66
N VAL A 215 35.68 26.86 88.32
CA VAL A 215 37.01 26.52 88.86
C VAL A 215 38.18 27.19 88.11
N THR A 216 38.63 28.25 88.78
CA THR A 216 40.02 28.70 88.96
C THR A 216 40.58 29.84 88.09
N THR A 217 40.35 31.03 88.61
CA THR A 217 41.04 32.31 88.38
C THR A 217 42.57 32.26 88.56
N ASN A 218 43.14 31.19 89.14
CA ASN A 218 44.60 31.02 89.29
C ASN A 218 45.27 30.30 88.09
N GLN A 219 44.49 29.78 87.14
CA GLN A 219 45.02 29.32 85.86
C GLN A 219 45.22 30.47 84.87
N LEU A 220 44.64 31.65 85.13
CA LEU A 220 44.67 32.81 84.24
C LEU A 220 46.06 33.44 84.17
N GLU A 221 46.81 33.52 85.26
CA GLU A 221 48.20 34.04 85.24
C GLU A 221 49.20 33.06 84.58
N VAL A 222 49.00 31.76 84.75
CA VAL A 222 49.80 30.72 84.06
C VAL A 222 49.39 30.64 82.59
N ALA A 223 48.10 30.80 82.30
CA ALA A 223 47.59 30.94 80.95
C ALA A 223 48.03 32.26 80.32
N GLU A 224 48.24 33.36 81.05
CA GLU A 224 48.76 34.64 80.53
C GLU A 224 50.23 34.54 80.15
N ARG A 225 51.05 33.84 80.95
CA ARG A 225 52.45 33.54 80.59
C ARG A 225 52.52 32.58 79.41
N LYS A 226 51.74 31.50 79.44
CA LYS A 226 51.58 30.59 78.29
C LYS A 226 50.97 31.32 77.10
N LEU A 227 50.09 32.30 77.27
CA LEU A 227 49.51 33.12 76.20
C LEU A 227 50.54 34.07 75.63
N ARG A 228 51.50 34.57 76.41
CA ARG A 228 52.65 35.32 75.88
C ARG A 228 53.61 34.43 75.10
N ASP A 229 53.94 33.26 75.62
CA ASP A 229 54.82 32.31 74.93
C ASP A 229 54.14 31.76 73.67
N LEU A 230 52.88 31.36 73.77
CA LEU A 230 52.02 31.01 72.64
C LEU A 230 51.77 32.20 71.73
N SER A 231 51.74 33.46 72.22
CA SER A 231 51.63 34.65 71.36
C SER A 231 52.91 34.88 70.58
N ASN A 232 54.07 34.64 71.16
CA ASN A 232 55.37 34.73 70.48
C ASN A 232 55.55 33.59 69.49
N GLU A 233 55.16 32.37 69.85
CA GLU A 233 55.09 31.23 68.93
C GLU A 233 54.04 31.47 67.85
N LEU A 234 52.90 32.08 68.17
CA LEU A 234 51.85 32.50 67.23
C LEU A 234 52.34 33.63 66.34
N GLU A 235 53.16 34.57 66.81
CA GLU A 235 53.81 35.60 65.98
C GLU A 235 54.80 34.93 65.02
N SER A 236 55.60 33.97 65.51
CA SER A 236 56.59 33.25 64.70
C SER A 236 55.94 32.34 63.67
N THR A 237 54.85 31.68 64.04
CA THR A 237 54.04 30.83 63.16
C THR A 237 53.17 31.69 62.27
N LYS A 238 52.70 32.87 62.68
CA LYS A 238 52.09 33.88 61.82
C LYS A 238 53.08 34.42 60.81
N MET A 239 54.34 34.62 61.15
CA MET A 239 55.37 35.04 60.18
C MET A 239 55.74 33.90 59.21
N LYS A 240 55.84 32.66 59.72
CA LYS A 240 56.02 31.47 58.88
C LYS A 240 54.78 31.17 58.01
N LEU A 241 53.60 31.40 58.55
CA LEU A 241 52.31 31.25 57.88
C LEU A 241 52.12 32.39 56.90
N PHE A 242 52.51 33.62 57.21
CA PHE A 242 52.48 34.76 56.29
C PHE A 242 53.45 34.55 55.14
N THR A 243 54.66 34.02 55.40
CA THR A 243 55.60 33.67 54.32
C THR A 243 55.15 32.45 53.52
N ALA A 244 54.48 31.47 54.14
CA ALA A 244 53.84 30.36 53.44
C ALA A 244 52.58 30.79 52.68
N GLU A 245 51.81 31.72 53.23
CA GLU A 245 50.59 32.32 52.68
C GLU A 245 50.96 33.27 51.55
N GLN A 246 52.07 33.99 51.62
CA GLN A 246 52.62 34.75 50.50
C GLN A 246 53.09 33.81 49.37
N LYS A 247 53.62 32.63 49.71
CA LYS A 247 53.92 31.56 48.73
C LYS A 247 52.68 30.85 48.20
N LEU A 248 51.57 30.84 48.96
CA LEU A 248 50.26 30.28 48.57
C LEU A 248 49.41 31.30 47.79
N GLN A 249 49.57 32.60 48.08
CA GLN A 249 48.93 33.74 47.43
C GLN A 249 49.57 34.06 46.09
N GLN A 250 50.82 33.65 45.86
CA GLN A 250 51.30 33.48 44.50
C GLN A 250 50.47 32.36 43.88
N PRO A 251 49.59 32.66 42.91
CA PRO A 251 48.82 31.62 42.25
C PRO A 251 49.83 30.63 41.69
N SER A 252 49.73 29.36 42.05
CA SER A 252 50.67 28.35 41.56
C SER A 252 50.70 28.46 40.04
N THR A 253 51.89 28.38 39.44
CA THR A 253 52.07 28.56 37.99
C THR A 253 51.14 27.64 37.18
N HIS A 254 50.86 26.45 37.73
CA HIS A 254 49.88 25.51 37.23
C HIS A 254 48.42 25.99 37.34
N LEU A 255 48.04 26.68 38.42
CA LEU A 255 46.71 27.30 38.55
C LEU A 255 46.53 28.44 37.54
N LEU A 256 47.57 29.24 37.29
CA LEU A 256 47.54 30.29 36.27
C LEU A 256 47.44 29.69 34.85
N GLN A 257 48.16 28.60 34.57
CA GLN A 257 48.04 27.86 33.32
C GLN A 257 46.64 27.27 33.13
N LEU A 258 46.09 26.63 34.17
CA LEU A 258 44.73 26.10 34.13
C LEU A 258 43.68 27.21 33.98
N GLN A 259 43.90 28.38 34.58
CA GLN A 259 43.04 29.55 34.41
C GLN A 259 43.08 30.06 32.97
N ASN A 260 44.26 30.12 32.36
CA ASN A 260 44.42 30.51 30.95
C ASN A 260 43.80 29.47 30.00
N GLU A 261 44.03 28.18 30.24
CA GLU A 261 43.39 27.09 29.47
C GLU A 261 41.86 27.14 29.60
N MET A 262 41.33 27.46 30.78
CA MET A 262 39.89 27.63 30.97
C MET A 262 39.36 28.86 30.21
N VAL A 263 40.13 29.94 30.12
CA VAL A 263 39.76 31.13 29.33
C VAL A 263 39.80 30.80 27.83
N ASP A 264 40.83 30.10 27.36
CA ASP A 264 40.96 29.68 25.96
C ASP A 264 39.85 28.72 25.56
N LEU A 265 39.53 27.73 26.42
CA LEU A 265 38.39 26.83 26.22
C LEU A 265 37.07 27.61 26.19
N LYS A 266 36.88 28.60 27.06
CA LYS A 266 35.68 29.46 27.04
C LYS A 266 35.58 30.27 25.74
N ILE A 267 36.70 30.79 25.23
CA ILE A 267 36.74 31.52 23.95
C ILE A 267 36.44 30.58 22.79
N GLN A 268 37.04 29.39 22.76
CA GLN A 268 36.78 28.36 21.75
C GLN A 268 35.33 27.90 21.76
N HIS A 269 34.74 27.64 22.94
CA HIS A 269 33.33 27.31 23.07
C HIS A 269 32.42 28.44 22.60
N ARG A 270 32.75 29.70 22.92
CA ARG A 270 31.98 30.85 22.45
C ARG A 270 32.03 30.97 20.92
N LEU A 271 33.19 30.78 20.31
CA LEU A 271 33.35 30.80 18.85
C LEU A 271 32.60 29.63 18.19
N ALA A 272 32.69 28.43 18.76
CA ALA A 272 31.95 27.26 18.27
C ALA A 272 30.43 27.48 18.34
N ILE A 273 29.93 28.07 19.43
CA ILE A 273 28.51 28.42 19.56
C ILE A 273 28.11 29.47 18.52
N GLN A 274 28.94 30.48 18.28
CA GLN A 274 28.66 31.50 17.26
C GLN A 274 28.64 30.92 15.84
N GLN A 275 29.57 30.01 15.54
CA GLN A 275 29.60 29.33 14.25
C GLN A 275 28.41 28.39 14.07
N GLU A 276 28.02 27.65 15.11
CA GLU A 276 26.82 26.80 15.08
C GLU A 276 25.54 27.64 14.95
N GLN A 277 25.46 28.79 15.62
CA GLN A 277 24.35 29.73 15.46
C GLN A 277 24.29 30.31 14.03
N HIS A 278 25.44 30.59 13.42
CA HIS A 278 25.51 31.07 12.04
C HIS A 278 25.06 29.99 11.05
N ASN A 279 25.59 28.77 11.18
CA ASN A 279 25.20 27.62 10.36
C ASN A 279 23.70 27.31 10.52
N ALA A 280 23.16 27.36 11.73
CA ALA A 280 21.74 27.16 11.99
C ALA A 280 20.86 28.27 11.37
N ALA A 281 21.34 29.53 11.37
CA ALA A 281 20.64 30.63 10.73
C ALA A 281 20.63 30.50 9.20
N GLU A 282 21.75 30.08 8.60
CA GLU A 282 21.86 29.82 7.16
C GLU A 282 20.95 28.67 6.73
N ALA A 283 21.00 27.53 7.44
CA ALA A 283 20.12 26.39 7.17
C ALA A 283 18.62 26.77 7.31
N LYS A 284 18.28 27.64 8.27
CA LYS A 284 16.91 28.14 8.43
C LYS A 284 16.48 29.03 7.26
N GLU A 285 17.38 29.85 6.73
CA GLU A 285 17.09 30.69 5.57
C GLU A 285 16.96 29.86 4.29
N GLU A 286 17.80 28.85 4.09
CA GLU A 286 17.65 27.90 2.98
C GLU A 286 16.31 27.15 3.05
N ALA A 287 15.94 26.66 4.23
CA ALA A 287 14.63 26.01 4.44
C ALA A 287 13.47 26.97 4.15
N ARG A 288 13.59 28.24 4.53
CA ARG A 288 12.60 29.29 4.23
C ARG A 288 12.49 29.56 2.73
N GLN A 289 13.62 29.59 2.01
CA GLN A 289 13.63 29.78 0.56
C GLN A 289 13.01 28.59 -0.17
N LEU A 290 13.30 27.36 0.25
CA LEU A 290 12.66 26.16 -0.28
C LEU A 290 11.15 26.17 -0.04
N ALA A 291 10.71 26.51 1.18
CA ALA A 291 9.29 26.64 1.49
C ALA A 291 8.59 27.67 0.58
N GLN A 292 9.19 28.86 0.39
CA GLN A 292 8.65 29.86 -0.54
C GLN A 292 8.61 29.38 -2.00
N ALA A 293 9.58 28.59 -2.45
CA ALA A 293 9.58 28.01 -3.78
C ALA A 293 8.47 26.96 -3.94
N HIS A 294 8.25 26.14 -2.91
CA HIS A 294 7.15 25.19 -2.86
C HIS A 294 5.79 25.90 -2.84
N ASP A 295 5.61 26.93 -2.03
CA ASP A 295 4.37 27.71 -1.98
C ASP A 295 4.06 28.37 -3.33
N LYS A 296 5.06 28.95 -4.00
CA LYS A 296 4.90 29.50 -5.36
C LYS A 296 4.48 28.43 -6.37
N ARG A 297 5.08 27.23 -6.27
CA ARG A 297 4.70 26.09 -7.13
C ARG A 297 3.28 25.64 -6.85
N VAL A 298 2.90 25.50 -5.58
CA VAL A 298 1.53 25.15 -5.17
C VAL A 298 0.55 26.19 -5.69
N ALA A 299 0.79 27.49 -5.47
CA ALA A 299 -0.05 28.56 -5.99
C ALA A 299 -0.19 28.51 -7.53
N SER A 300 0.88 28.17 -8.27
CA SER A 300 0.81 28.01 -9.73
C SER A 300 -0.04 26.81 -10.16
N LEU A 301 0.02 25.71 -9.39
CA LEU A 301 -0.79 24.52 -9.63
C LEU A 301 -2.26 24.76 -9.28
N GLU A 302 -2.53 25.47 -8.18
CA GLU A 302 -3.87 25.90 -7.77
C GLU A 302 -4.49 26.85 -8.80
N ALA A 303 -3.72 27.83 -9.31
CA ALA A 303 -4.19 28.70 -10.39
C ALA A 303 -4.55 27.90 -11.63
N ARG A 304 -3.73 26.92 -12.02
CA ARG A 304 -4.01 26.06 -13.17
C ARG A 304 -5.19 25.11 -12.94
N LEU A 305 -5.37 24.63 -11.71
CA LEU A 305 -6.56 23.86 -11.30
C LEU A 305 -7.83 24.74 -11.34
N ALA A 306 -7.73 26.00 -10.94
CA ALA A 306 -8.83 26.96 -11.04
C ALA A 306 -9.20 27.22 -12.52
N GLU A 307 -8.22 27.43 -13.40
CA GLU A 307 -8.45 27.54 -14.85
C GLU A 307 -9.13 26.29 -15.43
N PHE A 308 -8.67 25.09 -15.04
CA PHE A 308 -9.31 23.85 -15.49
C PHE A 308 -10.73 23.71 -14.94
N SER A 309 -10.96 24.07 -13.68
CA SER A 309 -12.28 24.04 -13.06
C SER A 309 -13.24 25.02 -13.73
N GLU A 310 -12.76 26.21 -14.10
CA GLU A 310 -13.53 27.20 -14.85
C GLU A 310 -13.88 26.68 -16.26
N ARG A 311 -12.91 26.08 -16.97
CA ARG A 311 -13.15 25.48 -18.29
C ARG A 311 -14.13 24.31 -18.21
N ILE A 312 -14.00 23.42 -17.23
CA ILE A 312 -14.96 22.33 -17.02
C ILE A 312 -16.34 22.90 -16.70
N GLY A 313 -16.43 23.93 -15.87
CA GLY A 313 -17.67 24.63 -15.56
C GLY A 313 -18.32 25.27 -16.80
N SER A 314 -17.53 25.85 -17.71
CA SER A 314 -18.06 26.41 -18.97
C SER A 314 -18.53 25.32 -19.94
N TYR A 315 -17.80 24.19 -20.03
CA TYR A 315 -18.24 23.03 -20.80
C TYR A 315 -19.52 22.41 -20.25
N ASP A 316 -19.68 22.29 -18.93
CA ASP A 316 -20.91 21.75 -18.34
C ASP A 316 -22.10 22.70 -18.56
N ARG A 317 -21.90 24.02 -18.44
CA ARG A 317 -22.92 25.01 -18.80
C ARG A 317 -23.32 24.91 -20.28
N LEU A 318 -22.35 24.78 -21.18
CA LEU A 318 -22.61 24.62 -22.61
C LEU A 318 -23.37 23.31 -22.88
N ARG A 319 -22.98 22.22 -22.22
CA ARG A 319 -23.68 20.93 -22.30
C ARG A 319 -25.12 21.02 -21.80
N GLN A 320 -25.37 21.75 -20.71
CA GLN A 320 -26.73 21.99 -20.21
C GLN A 320 -27.53 22.82 -21.20
N GLN A 321 -26.93 23.83 -21.83
CA GLN A 321 -27.55 24.60 -22.91
C GLN A 321 -27.89 23.70 -24.11
N ASP A 322 -26.99 22.83 -24.54
CA ASP A 322 -27.21 21.89 -25.63
C ASP A 322 -28.28 20.85 -25.29
N LEU A 323 -28.34 20.36 -24.06
CA LEU A 323 -29.42 19.48 -23.60
C LEU A 323 -30.77 20.22 -23.61
N ALA A 324 -30.80 21.49 -23.23
CA ALA A 324 -32.00 22.31 -23.29
C ALA A 324 -32.45 22.58 -24.73
N THR A 325 -31.53 22.86 -25.67
CA THR A 325 -31.87 23.02 -27.09
C THR A 325 -32.34 21.70 -27.71
N VAL A 326 -31.70 20.58 -27.39
CA VAL A 326 -32.15 19.24 -27.81
C VAL A 326 -33.54 18.93 -27.25
N SER A 327 -33.82 19.29 -25.99
CA SER A 327 -35.16 19.11 -25.42
C SER A 327 -36.21 19.94 -26.18
N LYS A 328 -35.91 21.21 -26.50
CA LYS A 328 -36.79 22.06 -27.30
C LYS A 328 -37.01 21.52 -28.70
N LEU A 329 -35.95 21.04 -29.36
CA LEU A 329 -36.06 20.41 -30.69
C LEU A 329 -36.84 19.11 -30.64
N LYS A 330 -36.71 18.32 -29.57
CA LYS A 330 -37.54 17.13 -29.34
C LYS A 330 -38.99 17.49 -29.12
N GLU A 331 -39.28 18.54 -28.37
CA GLU A 331 -40.64 19.06 -28.18
C GLU A 331 -41.23 19.53 -29.51
N GLN A 332 -40.51 20.33 -30.29
CA GLN A 332 -40.91 20.75 -31.63
C GLN A 332 -41.08 19.57 -32.60
N LEU A 333 -40.19 18.57 -32.56
CA LEU A 333 -40.33 17.35 -33.35
C LEU A 333 -41.55 16.55 -32.91
N ASN A 334 -41.84 16.51 -31.61
CA ASN A 334 -43.03 15.84 -31.08
C ASN A 334 -44.31 16.61 -31.45
N ASP A 335 -44.28 17.93 -31.48
CA ASP A 335 -45.39 18.77 -31.95
C ASP A 335 -45.63 18.59 -33.46
N ILE A 336 -44.56 18.47 -34.25
CA ILE A 336 -44.63 18.14 -35.69
C ILE A 336 -45.07 16.69 -35.90
N HIS A 337 -44.64 15.75 -35.05
CA HIS A 337 -45.05 14.34 -35.11
C HIS A 337 -46.51 14.15 -34.66
N LYS A 338 -47.00 14.99 -33.74
CA LYS A 338 -48.41 15.07 -33.36
C LYS A 338 -49.27 15.73 -34.44
N ASN A 339 -48.68 16.59 -35.29
CA ASN A 339 -49.38 17.24 -36.41
C ASN A 339 -48.58 17.11 -37.73
N PRO A 340 -48.53 15.92 -38.35
CA PRO A 340 -48.06 15.82 -39.73
C PRO A 340 -49.15 16.45 -40.60
N SER A 341 -48.83 17.53 -41.30
CA SER A 341 -49.78 18.16 -42.20
C SER A 341 -50.20 17.18 -43.30
N GLN A 342 -51.52 17.01 -43.50
CA GLN A 342 -52.12 17.05 -44.84
C GLN A 342 -53.64 17.36 -44.75
N PRO A 343 -54.24 17.90 -45.82
CA PRO A 343 -55.36 18.85 -45.77
C PRO A 343 -56.73 18.19 -45.62
N SER A 344 -57.73 19.05 -45.42
CA SER A 344 -59.18 18.85 -45.59
C SER A 344 -59.96 18.14 -44.47
N ASN A 345 -60.87 18.92 -43.88
CA ASN A 345 -62.24 18.60 -43.46
C ASN A 345 -62.57 17.14 -43.14
N HIS A 346 -62.97 16.84 -41.90
CA HIS A 346 -64.39 16.81 -41.52
C HIS A 346 -64.54 16.47 -40.02
N ASN A 347 -65.56 17.08 -39.43
CA ASN A 347 -66.03 16.92 -38.05
C ASN A 347 -66.35 15.46 -37.70
N GLU A 348 -66.13 15.07 -36.44
CA GLU A 348 -67.15 14.37 -35.65
C GLU A 348 -66.76 14.36 -34.16
N GLU A 349 -67.64 14.97 -33.35
CA GLU A 349 -67.49 15.20 -31.93
C GLU A 349 -68.10 14.03 -31.14
N GLU A 350 -67.29 13.30 -30.39
CA GLU A 350 -67.77 12.40 -29.33
C GLU A 350 -67.73 13.17 -27.99
N TYR A 351 -68.92 13.56 -27.51
CA TYR A 351 -69.10 14.45 -26.36
C TYR A 351 -69.05 13.72 -25.02
N ASP A 352 -68.10 14.11 -24.18
CA ASP A 352 -67.96 13.70 -22.78
C ASP A 352 -68.97 14.44 -21.88
N ILE A 353 -69.60 13.75 -20.92
CA ILE A 353 -70.69 14.28 -20.04
C ILE A 353 -70.26 15.57 -19.31
N GLY A 354 -68.98 15.71 -18.98
CA GLY A 354 -68.42 16.93 -18.40
C GLY A 354 -68.47 18.14 -19.34
N LYS A 355 -68.20 17.93 -20.64
CA LYS A 355 -68.34 18.99 -21.67
C LYS A 355 -69.80 19.32 -21.92
N LEU A 356 -70.72 18.36 -21.76
CA LEU A 356 -72.16 18.60 -21.82
C LEU A 356 -72.63 19.44 -20.62
N ILE A 357 -72.09 19.21 -19.41
CA ILE A 357 -72.37 20.02 -18.23
C ILE A 357 -71.80 21.43 -18.39
N GLU A 358 -70.59 21.59 -18.92
CA GLU A 358 -70.04 22.91 -19.27
C GLU A 358 -70.83 23.59 -20.39
N LYS A 359 -71.37 22.82 -21.36
CA LYS A 359 -72.25 23.35 -22.41
C LYS A 359 -73.60 23.79 -21.84
N ILE A 360 -74.18 23.06 -20.90
CA ILE A 360 -75.40 23.45 -20.17
C ILE A 360 -75.14 24.69 -19.30
N THR A 361 -73.98 24.77 -18.65
CA THR A 361 -73.61 25.91 -17.79
C THR A 361 -73.32 27.16 -18.62
N SER A 362 -72.64 27.01 -19.76
CA SER A 362 -72.43 28.11 -20.72
C SER A 362 -73.72 28.51 -21.42
N LEU A 363 -74.64 27.59 -21.73
CA LEU A 363 -75.97 27.91 -22.24
C LEU A 363 -76.84 28.62 -21.19
N LYS A 364 -76.75 28.25 -19.91
CA LYS A 364 -77.36 28.98 -18.79
C LYS A 364 -76.82 30.42 -18.72
N ASN A 365 -75.50 30.59 -18.77
CA ASN A 365 -74.88 31.91 -18.76
C ASN A 365 -75.25 32.72 -20.02
N ARG A 366 -75.37 32.06 -21.18
CA ARG A 366 -75.81 32.69 -22.44
C ARG A 366 -77.29 33.07 -22.41
N LEU A 367 -78.14 32.29 -21.74
CA LEU A 367 -79.57 32.58 -21.55
C LEU A 367 -79.77 33.75 -20.58
N ILE A 368 -78.92 33.87 -19.55
CA ILE A 368 -78.84 35.05 -18.68
C ILE A 368 -78.35 36.27 -19.47
N GLU A 369 -77.31 36.15 -20.29
CA GLU A 369 -76.84 37.23 -21.18
C GLU A 369 -77.90 37.65 -22.22
N LEU A 370 -78.69 36.71 -22.75
CA LEU A 370 -79.77 37.00 -23.70
C LEU A 370 -80.98 37.64 -23.02
N SER A 371 -81.34 37.18 -21.81
CA SER A 371 -82.32 37.84 -20.95
C SER A 371 -81.92 39.29 -20.62
N GLN A 372 -80.63 39.57 -20.42
CA GLN A 372 -80.11 40.93 -20.20
C GLN A 372 -80.09 41.80 -21.46
N ARG A 373 -80.16 41.20 -22.67
CA ARG A 373 -80.08 41.90 -23.97
C ARG A 373 -81.42 42.01 -24.70
N SER A 374 -82.42 41.21 -24.36
CA SER A 374 -83.78 41.29 -24.90
C SER A 374 -84.77 41.66 -23.80
N ASN A 375 -85.38 42.84 -23.90
CA ASN A 375 -86.35 43.43 -22.96
C ASN A 375 -87.71 42.70 -22.89
N ILE A 376 -87.73 41.36 -22.90
CA ILE A 376 -88.93 40.53 -22.69
C ILE A 376 -88.66 39.62 -21.49
N ALA A 377 -89.30 39.96 -20.37
CA ALA A 377 -89.18 39.26 -19.10
C ALA A 377 -89.90 37.90 -19.15
N VAL A 378 -89.21 36.85 -19.61
CA VAL A 378 -89.59 35.47 -19.28
C VAL A 378 -88.93 35.12 -17.96
N ASN A 379 -89.76 35.01 -16.94
CA ASN A 379 -89.37 34.78 -15.57
C ASN A 379 -88.91 33.32 -15.38
N ILE A 380 -87.61 33.05 -15.55
CA ILE A 380 -87.02 31.71 -15.29
C ILE A 380 -86.83 31.49 -13.77
N ALA A 381 -86.96 32.54 -12.95
CA ALA A 381 -86.99 32.37 -11.50
C ALA A 381 -88.17 31.48 -11.05
N ALA A 382 -89.30 31.51 -11.77
CA ALA A 382 -90.47 30.66 -11.50
C ALA A 382 -90.29 29.16 -11.83
N VAL A 383 -89.15 28.72 -12.41
CA VAL A 383 -88.82 27.29 -12.61
C VAL A 383 -87.89 26.76 -11.51
N PHE A 384 -87.29 27.66 -10.71
CA PHE A 384 -86.42 27.31 -9.58
C PHE A 384 -86.85 27.94 -8.25
N ASP A 385 -88.04 28.56 -8.18
CA ASP A 385 -88.65 29.11 -6.96
C ASP A 385 -89.12 27.99 -6.02
N LEU A 386 -88.37 27.78 -4.94
CA LEU A 386 -88.91 27.45 -3.63
C LEU A 386 -88.25 28.38 -2.61
N ASP A 387 -89.00 29.43 -2.30
CA ASP A 387 -89.02 30.24 -1.07
C ASP A 387 -87.72 30.95 -0.66
N GLY A 388 -87.56 32.27 -0.74
CA GLY A 388 -88.57 33.34 -0.65
C GLY A 388 -88.88 33.66 0.81
N GLU A 389 -88.15 34.60 1.42
CA GLU A 389 -88.67 35.58 2.40
C GLU A 389 -87.57 36.58 2.82
N SER A 390 -87.13 37.40 1.87
CA SER A 390 -86.52 38.70 2.17
C SER A 390 -87.63 39.68 2.54
N SER A 391 -88.16 39.58 3.77
CA SER A 391 -88.90 40.66 4.47
C SER A 391 -89.42 40.28 5.89
N ARG A 392 -89.02 39.14 6.49
CA ARG A 392 -89.04 38.96 7.96
C ARG A 392 -87.71 39.33 8.62
N MET A 393 -87.06 40.35 8.04
CA MET A 393 -86.03 41.19 8.64
C MET A 393 -86.43 41.54 10.09
N ASP A 394 -85.44 41.51 10.95
CA ASP A 394 -85.41 41.83 12.38
C ASP A 394 -85.83 40.71 13.34
N ASN A 395 -86.94 39.98 13.16
CA ASN A 395 -87.34 38.95 14.14
C ASN A 395 -86.89 37.53 13.77
N HIS A 396 -86.72 37.20 12.48
CA HIS A 396 -86.13 35.92 12.09
C HIS A 396 -84.60 35.98 12.08
N GLU A 397 -83.99 37.14 11.84
CA GLU A 397 -82.54 37.31 11.98
C GLU A 397 -82.13 37.29 13.45
N ALA A 398 -82.91 37.85 14.38
CA ALA A 398 -82.66 37.69 15.82
C ALA A 398 -82.86 36.24 16.30
N CYS A 399 -83.90 35.53 15.84
CA CYS A 399 -84.07 34.10 16.14
C CYS A 399 -83.04 33.21 15.41
N GLN A 400 -82.58 33.60 14.22
CA GLN A 400 -81.49 32.93 13.52
C GLN A 400 -80.17 33.19 14.22
N LEU A 401 -79.89 34.41 14.67
CA LEU A 401 -78.72 34.77 15.47
C LEU A 401 -78.77 34.12 16.85
N GLU A 402 -79.93 33.96 17.48
CA GLU A 402 -80.07 33.16 18.71
C GLU A 402 -79.95 31.66 18.42
N LEU A 403 -80.45 31.15 17.29
CA LEU A 403 -80.20 29.78 16.85
C LEU A 403 -78.75 29.55 16.44
N GLU A 404 -78.06 30.58 15.94
CA GLU A 404 -76.69 30.55 15.46
C GLU A 404 -75.73 30.80 16.63
N GLN A 405 -76.13 31.57 17.64
CA GLN A 405 -75.50 31.64 18.96
C GLN A 405 -75.74 30.35 19.74
N LEU A 406 -76.94 29.77 19.77
CA LEU A 406 -77.19 28.47 20.40
C LEU A 406 -76.54 27.32 19.61
N LYS A 407 -76.38 27.44 18.29
CA LYS A 407 -75.57 26.51 17.50
C LYS A 407 -74.10 26.74 17.72
N GLN A 408 -73.62 27.98 17.86
CA GLN A 408 -72.23 28.29 18.19
C GLN A 408 -71.93 27.88 19.62
N GLU A 409 -72.87 27.99 20.56
CA GLU A 409 -72.79 27.50 21.93
C GLU A 409 -72.92 25.99 21.95
N LEU A 410 -73.81 25.36 21.18
CA LEU A 410 -73.83 23.89 21.05
C LEU A 410 -72.61 23.35 20.30
N GLU A 411 -72.03 24.10 19.37
CA GLU A 411 -70.76 23.78 18.73
C GLU A 411 -69.59 24.10 19.65
N TRP A 412 -69.71 25.09 20.53
CA TRP A 412 -68.75 25.42 21.57
C TRP A 412 -68.81 24.34 22.63
N PHE A 413 -69.96 24.03 23.23
CA PHE A 413 -70.23 22.87 24.09
C PHE A 413 -69.96 21.54 23.40
N LYS A 414 -70.18 21.36 22.09
CA LYS A 414 -69.69 20.16 21.36
C LYS A 414 -68.20 20.22 21.10
N ARG A 415 -67.55 21.38 21.00
CA ARG A 415 -66.08 21.52 20.98
C ARG A 415 -65.52 21.40 22.40
N GLU A 416 -66.28 21.70 23.45
CA GLU A 416 -65.97 21.65 24.87
C GLU A 416 -66.17 20.21 25.38
N GLU A 417 -67.22 19.50 24.94
CA GLU A 417 -67.46 18.07 25.11
C GLU A 417 -66.62 17.25 24.11
N LYS A 418 -66.35 17.70 22.88
CA LYS A 418 -65.30 17.04 22.06
C LYS A 418 -63.89 17.39 22.55
N ASN A 419 -63.70 18.44 23.35
CA ASN A 419 -62.46 18.67 24.11
C ASN A 419 -62.52 18.10 25.54
N GLY A 420 -63.69 17.65 26.01
CA GLY A 420 -63.94 17.11 27.35
C GLY A 420 -64.15 15.60 27.36
N THR A 421 -64.47 15.03 26.19
CA THR A 421 -64.70 13.60 25.92
C THR A 421 -63.75 13.08 24.83
N ARG A 422 -62.88 13.96 24.30
CA ARG A 422 -61.58 13.57 23.69
C ARG A 422 -60.40 13.95 24.59
N LYS A 423 -60.71 14.30 25.85
CA LYS A 423 -59.79 14.22 26.97
C LYS A 423 -60.11 13.01 27.87
N THR A 424 -60.02 11.80 27.30
CA THR A 424 -59.09 10.82 27.89
C THR A 424 -57.66 11.15 27.43
N ALA A 425 -57.32 12.44 27.49
CA ALA A 425 -56.05 12.85 27.97
C ALA A 425 -55.96 12.21 29.36
N THR A 426 -55.43 10.99 29.38
CA THR A 426 -54.22 10.75 30.16
C THR A 426 -53.59 12.12 30.32
N VAL A 427 -53.65 12.69 31.52
CA VAL A 427 -52.79 13.78 31.88
C VAL A 427 -51.40 13.21 31.63
N GLN A 428 -50.90 13.36 30.40
CA GLN A 428 -49.50 13.34 30.14
C GLN A 428 -49.07 14.59 30.88
N SER A 429 -48.78 14.39 32.16
CA SER A 429 -48.05 15.32 32.97
C SER A 429 -46.90 15.86 32.11
N PRO A 430 -46.44 17.10 32.25
CA PRO A 430 -45.20 17.55 31.61
C PRO A 430 -44.07 16.51 31.72
N LEU A 431 -44.07 15.71 32.79
CA LEU A 431 -43.23 14.53 32.98
C LEU A 431 -43.34 13.45 31.88
N GLN A 432 -44.50 13.19 31.29
CA GLN A 432 -44.69 12.19 30.24
C GLN A 432 -44.18 12.68 28.88
N GLU A 433 -44.32 13.96 28.56
CA GLU A 433 -43.70 14.57 27.39
C GLU A 433 -42.17 14.61 27.54
N GLU A 434 -41.67 14.98 28.72
CA GLU A 434 -40.24 14.87 29.06
C GLU A 434 -39.74 13.43 28.99
N VAL A 435 -40.51 12.44 29.48
CA VAL A 435 -40.16 11.02 29.37
C VAL A 435 -40.15 10.55 27.91
N ASN A 436 -41.09 10.99 27.07
CA ASN A 436 -41.10 10.67 25.65
C ASN A 436 -39.93 11.34 24.92
N GLN A 437 -39.58 12.57 25.27
CA GLN A 437 -38.42 13.28 24.73
C GLN A 437 -37.12 12.60 25.15
N MET A 438 -36.98 12.20 26.41
CA MET A 438 -35.85 11.39 26.89
C MET A 438 -35.80 10.03 26.19
N ARG A 439 -36.94 9.37 25.93
CA ARG A 439 -36.96 8.10 25.17
C ARG A 439 -36.47 8.27 23.74
N VAL A 440 -36.89 9.34 23.05
CA VAL A 440 -36.40 9.67 21.70
C VAL A 440 -34.91 10.00 21.73
N GLN A 441 -34.45 10.76 22.73
CA GLN A 441 -33.03 11.07 22.90
C GLN A 441 -32.20 9.81 23.20
N ILE A 442 -32.70 8.90 24.05
CA ILE A 442 -32.06 7.60 24.31
C ILE A 442 -32.03 6.76 23.04
N GLN A 443 -33.10 6.75 22.24
CA GLN A 443 -33.11 6.02 20.98
C GLN A 443 -32.11 6.61 19.97
N PHE A 444 -32.08 7.93 19.82
CA PHE A 444 -31.11 8.61 18.96
C PHE A 444 -29.66 8.33 19.40
N LEU A 445 -29.38 8.39 20.71
CA LEU A 445 -28.07 8.06 21.24
C LEU A 445 -27.71 6.59 21.03
N ARG A 446 -28.67 5.66 21.12
CA ARG A 446 -28.46 4.24 20.78
C ARG A 446 -28.16 4.04 19.31
N ASP A 447 -28.93 4.67 18.43
CA ASP A 447 -28.71 4.60 16.98
C ASP A 447 -27.35 5.22 16.59
N GLN A 448 -26.95 6.32 17.25
CA GLN A 448 -25.64 6.93 17.07
C GLN A 448 -24.51 6.03 17.58
N MET A 449 -24.69 5.37 18.73
CA MET A 449 -23.73 4.40 19.25
C MET A 449 -23.61 3.18 18.32
N GLU A 450 -24.72 2.65 17.82
CA GLU A 450 -24.72 1.52 16.87
C GLU A 450 -24.04 1.91 15.55
N HIS A 451 -24.27 3.13 15.06
CA HIS A 451 -23.59 3.67 13.88
C HIS A 451 -22.08 3.79 14.10
N ASN A 452 -21.65 4.41 15.21
CA ASN A 452 -20.23 4.54 15.55
C ASN A 452 -19.57 3.17 15.72
N GLU A 453 -20.23 2.23 16.39
CA GLU A 453 -19.74 0.85 16.51
C GLU A 453 -19.63 0.17 15.15
N GLN A 454 -20.57 0.40 14.24
CA GLN A 454 -20.51 -0.13 12.88
C GLN A 454 -19.35 0.47 12.09
N GLU A 455 -19.13 1.78 12.17
CA GLU A 455 -17.97 2.45 11.55
C GLU A 455 -16.64 1.93 12.12
N HIS A 456 -16.56 1.69 13.43
CA HIS A 456 -15.39 1.07 14.05
C HIS A 456 -15.20 -0.38 13.59
N ARG A 457 -16.27 -1.18 13.48
CA ARG A 457 -16.22 -2.55 12.94
C ARG A 457 -15.75 -2.56 11.49
N ASP A 458 -16.22 -1.63 10.66
CA ASP A 458 -15.84 -1.54 9.25
C ASP A 458 -14.41 -1.00 9.08
N SER A 459 -13.98 -0.06 9.93
CA SER A 459 -12.59 0.40 10.00
C SER A 459 -11.65 -0.74 10.40
N LEU A 460 -12.01 -1.53 11.41
CA LEU A 460 -11.24 -2.69 11.84
C LEU A 460 -11.16 -3.76 10.73
N ARG A 461 -12.28 -3.99 10.02
CA ARG A 461 -12.30 -4.91 8.86
C ARG A 461 -11.41 -4.41 7.74
N SER A 462 -11.44 -3.11 7.43
CA SER A 462 -10.58 -2.49 6.41
C SER A 462 -9.09 -2.63 6.74
N VAL A 463 -8.71 -2.40 8.00
CA VAL A 463 -7.33 -2.61 8.49
C VAL A 463 -6.94 -4.08 8.44
N GLN A 464 -7.84 -4.99 8.81
CA GLN A 464 -7.57 -6.43 8.74
C GLN A 464 -7.39 -6.89 7.27
N GLU A 465 -8.22 -6.39 6.35
CA GLU A 465 -8.10 -6.68 4.93
C GLU A 465 -6.83 -6.09 4.32
N SER A 466 -6.43 -4.86 4.68
CA SER A 466 -5.17 -4.28 4.21
C SER A 466 -3.97 -5.06 4.73
N TRP A 467 -3.99 -5.47 5.99
CA TRP A 467 -2.94 -6.32 6.58
C TRP A 467 -2.84 -7.68 5.89
N ILE A 468 -3.97 -8.34 5.59
CA ILE A 468 -3.99 -9.61 4.85
C ILE A 468 -3.42 -9.40 3.44
N LYS A 469 -3.84 -8.35 2.73
CA LYS A 469 -3.37 -8.02 1.38
C LYS A 469 -1.87 -7.77 1.33
N GLU A 470 -1.36 -6.97 2.26
CA GLU A 470 0.08 -6.69 2.37
C GLU A 470 0.86 -7.97 2.70
N ARG A 471 0.37 -8.78 3.65
CA ARG A 471 0.97 -10.08 3.96
C ARG A 471 0.98 -11.03 2.77
N THR A 472 -0.06 -11.03 1.94
CA THR A 472 -0.08 -11.84 0.71
C THR A 472 0.86 -11.29 -0.35
N SER A 473 0.95 -9.97 -0.51
CA SER A 473 1.89 -9.32 -1.44
C SER A 473 3.33 -9.71 -1.12
N TRP A 474 3.73 -9.61 0.15
CA TRP A 474 5.08 -10.01 0.59
C TRP A 474 5.36 -11.50 0.38
N LYS A 475 4.36 -12.37 0.57
CA LYS A 475 4.50 -13.80 0.27
C LYS A 475 4.69 -14.05 -1.23
N ASP A 476 3.96 -13.34 -2.08
CA ASP A 476 4.05 -13.48 -3.53
C ASP A 476 5.37 -12.92 -4.07
N GLU A 477 5.84 -11.78 -3.55
CA GLU A 477 7.15 -11.20 -3.87
C GLU A 477 8.29 -12.14 -3.45
N LEU A 478 8.22 -12.71 -2.24
CA LEU A 478 9.19 -13.70 -1.79
C LEU A 478 9.20 -14.93 -2.72
N ALA A 479 8.02 -15.45 -3.07
CA ALA A 479 7.90 -16.57 -4.00
C ALA A 479 8.43 -16.22 -5.41
N GLN A 480 8.25 -14.98 -5.88
CA GLN A 480 8.78 -14.52 -7.16
C GLN A 480 10.31 -14.43 -7.14
N ILE A 481 10.88 -13.89 -6.06
CA ILE A 481 12.34 -13.82 -5.86
C ILE A 481 12.93 -15.23 -5.74
N GLU A 482 12.28 -16.15 -5.03
CA GLU A 482 12.71 -17.55 -4.97
C GLU A 482 12.68 -18.21 -6.36
N ARG A 483 11.63 -17.97 -7.16
CA ARG A 483 11.55 -18.47 -8.53
C ARG A 483 12.64 -17.89 -9.42
N SER A 484 12.96 -16.59 -9.31
CA SER A 484 14.02 -15.97 -10.12
C SER A 484 15.41 -16.50 -9.75
N TYR A 485 15.68 -16.73 -8.46
CA TYR A 485 16.93 -17.37 -8.03
C TYR A 485 17.02 -18.82 -8.48
N ARG A 486 15.94 -19.61 -8.39
CA ARG A 486 15.90 -20.99 -8.92
C ARG A 486 16.15 -21.02 -10.43
N ALA A 487 15.54 -20.11 -11.18
CA ALA A 487 15.78 -19.99 -12.62
C ALA A 487 17.25 -19.63 -12.91
N ARG A 488 17.83 -18.68 -12.16
CA ARG A 488 19.24 -18.31 -12.33
C ARG A 488 20.21 -19.45 -12.01
N ILE A 489 19.90 -20.25 -10.98
CA ILE A 489 20.67 -21.45 -10.65
C ILE A 489 20.59 -22.46 -11.80
N ALA A 490 19.38 -22.75 -12.31
CA ALA A 490 19.19 -23.66 -13.43
C ALA A 490 19.95 -23.22 -14.70
N ASP A 491 19.97 -21.91 -15.00
CA ASP A 491 20.74 -21.38 -16.13
C ASP A 491 22.25 -21.59 -15.95
N LEU A 492 22.78 -21.37 -14.74
CA LEU A 492 24.19 -21.57 -14.43
C LEU A 492 24.57 -23.05 -14.48
N GLU A 493 23.71 -23.94 -13.96
CA GLU A 493 23.87 -25.39 -14.07
C GLU A 493 23.87 -25.84 -15.53
N GLN A 494 22.97 -25.31 -16.37
CA GLN A 494 22.94 -25.61 -17.80
C GLN A 494 24.19 -25.11 -18.51
N GLN A 495 24.70 -23.92 -18.18
CA GLN A 495 25.95 -23.40 -18.75
C GLN A 495 27.14 -24.28 -18.37
N LEU A 496 27.22 -24.71 -17.11
CA LEU A 496 28.27 -25.60 -16.62
C LEU A 496 28.17 -26.97 -17.28
N GLN A 497 26.96 -27.51 -17.45
CA GLN A 497 26.73 -28.76 -18.16
C GLN A 497 27.17 -28.67 -19.63
N LYS A 498 26.83 -27.58 -20.33
CA LYS A 498 27.31 -27.31 -21.69
C LYS A 498 28.84 -27.18 -21.76
N GLN A 499 29.48 -26.59 -20.75
CA GLN A 499 30.95 -26.53 -20.69
C GLN A 499 31.57 -27.91 -20.47
N ARG A 500 30.99 -28.75 -19.59
CA ARG A 500 31.41 -30.14 -19.40
C ARG A 500 31.27 -30.95 -20.69
N GLU A 501 30.15 -30.81 -21.38
CA GLU A 501 29.89 -31.47 -22.66
C GLU A 501 30.91 -31.04 -23.71
N ARG A 502 31.15 -29.73 -23.88
CA ARG A 502 32.18 -29.21 -24.80
C ARG A 502 33.59 -29.68 -24.45
N SER A 503 33.92 -29.74 -23.16
CA SER A 503 35.23 -30.24 -22.73
C SER A 503 35.37 -31.73 -22.99
N LEU A 504 34.29 -32.50 -22.82
CA LEU A 504 34.26 -33.93 -23.10
C LEU A 504 34.36 -34.20 -24.60
N THR A 505 33.66 -33.45 -25.45
CA THR A 505 33.79 -33.57 -26.91
C THR A 505 35.20 -33.19 -27.37
N LEU A 506 35.80 -32.12 -26.82
CA LEU A 506 37.17 -31.74 -27.14
C LEU A 506 38.17 -32.83 -26.71
N LEU A 507 37.97 -33.44 -25.53
CA LEU A 507 38.79 -34.56 -25.09
C LEU A 507 38.63 -35.77 -26.00
N GLN A 508 37.40 -36.10 -26.43
CA GLN A 508 37.15 -37.16 -27.41
C GLN A 508 37.85 -36.89 -28.74
N GLU A 509 37.77 -35.67 -29.27
CA GLU A 509 38.49 -35.28 -30.49
C GLU A 509 40.01 -35.42 -30.31
N LYS A 510 40.55 -35.01 -29.15
CA LYS A 510 41.98 -35.17 -28.86
C LYS A 510 42.38 -36.65 -28.71
N ASP A 511 41.53 -37.47 -28.10
CA ASP A 511 41.76 -38.91 -28.00
C ASP A 511 41.72 -39.58 -29.38
N GLU A 512 40.80 -39.18 -30.26
CA GLU A 512 40.73 -39.64 -31.66
C GLU A 512 41.96 -39.19 -32.47
N GLU A 513 42.42 -37.95 -32.29
CA GLU A 513 43.67 -37.46 -32.88
C GLU A 513 44.88 -38.26 -32.36
N LEU A 514 44.94 -38.54 -31.05
CA LEU A 514 46.01 -39.36 -30.45
C LEU A 514 45.98 -40.80 -30.96
N VAL A 515 44.79 -41.40 -31.11
CA VAL A 515 44.63 -42.72 -31.71
C VAL A 515 45.09 -42.69 -33.16
N SER A 516 44.69 -41.70 -33.95
CA SER A 516 45.10 -41.52 -35.34
C SER A 516 46.62 -41.35 -35.47
N LEU A 517 47.24 -40.53 -34.60
CA LEU A 517 48.68 -40.36 -34.54
C LEU A 517 49.39 -41.64 -34.14
N ARG A 518 48.86 -42.39 -33.16
CA ARG A 518 49.39 -43.70 -32.77
C ARG A 518 49.25 -44.72 -33.89
N GLU A 519 48.15 -44.75 -34.63
CA GLU A 519 47.98 -45.61 -35.81
C GLU A 519 49.00 -45.25 -36.90
N LEU A 520 49.21 -43.95 -37.18
CA LEU A 520 50.26 -43.49 -38.10
C LEU A 520 51.66 -43.88 -37.62
N LEU A 521 51.93 -43.77 -36.31
CA LEU A 521 53.20 -44.19 -35.71
C LEU A 521 53.38 -45.70 -35.73
N ASN A 522 52.30 -46.47 -35.52
CA ASN A 522 52.31 -47.93 -35.54
C ASN A 522 52.47 -48.47 -36.98
N MET A 523 51.90 -47.77 -37.97
CA MET A 523 52.17 -47.97 -39.40
C MET A 523 53.63 -47.65 -39.74
N LYS A 524 54.21 -46.61 -39.12
CA LYS A 524 55.62 -46.22 -39.30
C LYS A 524 56.60 -47.11 -38.53
N ASN A 525 56.15 -47.78 -37.47
CA ASN A 525 56.93 -48.74 -36.66
C ASN A 525 56.87 -50.19 -37.18
N MET A 526 56.23 -50.45 -38.34
CA MET A 526 56.48 -51.66 -39.15
C MET A 526 57.78 -51.53 -39.98
N ALA A 527 58.80 -50.90 -39.40
CA ALA A 527 60.18 -50.89 -39.88
C ALA A 527 61.07 -51.17 -38.66
N PRO A 528 61.84 -52.28 -38.64
CA PRO A 528 62.55 -52.73 -37.45
C PRO A 528 63.84 -51.94 -37.27
N LEU A 529 64.23 -51.68 -36.01
CA LEU A 529 65.59 -51.53 -35.45
C LEU A 529 65.46 -50.84 -34.07
N SER A 530 65.37 -51.61 -32.97
CA SER A 530 66.47 -51.98 -32.05
C SER A 530 66.75 -50.97 -30.92
N PRO A 531 67.14 -51.45 -29.72
CA PRO A 531 66.76 -50.86 -28.44
C PRO A 531 67.87 -50.02 -27.78
N THR A 532 67.52 -49.07 -26.92
CA THR A 532 68.46 -48.54 -25.94
C THR A 532 67.77 -48.20 -24.62
N SER A 533 68.49 -48.55 -23.57
CA SER A 533 68.11 -48.83 -22.20
C SER A 533 67.97 -47.60 -21.29
N VAL A 534 66.89 -47.63 -20.50
CA VAL A 534 66.79 -47.45 -19.03
C VAL A 534 67.69 -46.39 -18.36
N SER A 535 67.04 -45.43 -17.68
CA SER A 535 67.43 -45.00 -16.34
C SER A 535 66.20 -44.65 -15.50
N GLN A 536 66.02 -45.38 -14.41
CA GLN A 536 65.05 -45.14 -13.33
C GLN A 536 65.69 -44.23 -12.26
N GLN A 537 64.89 -43.35 -11.66
CA GLN A 537 64.88 -43.01 -10.21
C GLN A 537 63.78 -41.96 -10.01
N LYS A 538 62.65 -42.23 -9.33
CA LYS A 538 62.38 -42.51 -7.90
C LYS A 538 62.15 -41.22 -7.09
N GLU A 539 60.98 -41.21 -6.46
CA GLU A 539 60.34 -40.23 -5.56
C GLU A 539 61.28 -39.50 -4.59
N THR A 540 61.00 -38.21 -4.31
CA THR A 540 60.71 -37.69 -2.95
C THR A 540 60.14 -36.26 -3.00
N ASP A 541 58.94 -36.12 -2.44
CA ASP A 541 58.42 -35.08 -1.53
C ASP A 541 58.95 -33.62 -1.53
N SER A 542 57.97 -32.70 -1.52
CA SER A 542 57.93 -31.39 -0.85
C SER A 542 58.51 -30.11 -1.50
N LYS A 543 57.59 -29.12 -1.54
CA LYS A 543 57.69 -27.66 -1.69
C LYS A 543 57.72 -27.06 -3.10
N ASP A 544 56.56 -26.45 -3.42
CA ASP A 544 56.42 -25.10 -3.98
C ASP A 544 57.63 -24.54 -4.72
N GLU A 545 57.81 -24.96 -5.97
CA GLU A 545 58.55 -24.17 -6.95
C GLU A 545 57.90 -24.38 -8.32
N TRP A 546 57.43 -23.27 -8.90
CA TRP A 546 56.86 -23.24 -10.24
C TRP A 546 57.85 -23.82 -11.25
N PRO A 547 57.42 -24.65 -12.22
CA PRO A 547 58.35 -25.26 -13.17
C PRO A 547 59.10 -24.19 -13.98
N GLU A 548 60.43 -24.19 -13.87
CA GLU A 548 61.38 -23.33 -14.58
C GLU A 548 61.34 -23.51 -16.12
N SER A 549 60.53 -24.44 -16.62
CA SER A 549 60.26 -24.66 -18.04
C SER A 549 59.34 -23.60 -18.69
N LEU A 550 58.79 -22.65 -17.92
CA LEU A 550 58.00 -21.53 -18.46
C LEU A 550 58.79 -20.23 -18.64
N ALA A 551 60.04 -20.16 -18.17
CA ALA A 551 60.92 -19.00 -18.37
C ALA A 551 61.15 -18.63 -19.86
N PRO A 552 61.22 -19.59 -20.81
CA PRO A 552 61.32 -19.26 -22.23
C PRO A 552 60.05 -18.63 -22.83
N LEU A 553 58.88 -18.85 -22.21
CA LEU A 553 57.59 -18.30 -22.65
C LEU A 553 57.41 -16.84 -22.19
N ALA A 554 57.91 -16.50 -21.00
CA ALA A 554 57.95 -15.12 -20.51
C ALA A 554 58.96 -14.24 -21.28
N SER A 555 60.06 -14.83 -21.78
CA SER A 555 61.06 -14.14 -22.60
C SER A 555 60.65 -13.90 -24.06
N MET A 556 59.57 -14.55 -24.54
CA MET A 556 59.10 -14.44 -25.93
C MET A 556 57.99 -13.39 -26.16
N THR A 557 57.65 -12.59 -25.15
CA THR A 557 56.61 -11.55 -25.27
C THR A 557 57.14 -10.14 -25.03
N LEU A 558 57.97 -9.67 -25.97
CA LEU A 558 58.11 -8.26 -26.31
C LEU A 558 58.48 -8.12 -27.80
N GLY A 559 57.75 -8.85 -28.64
CA GLY A 559 57.76 -8.71 -30.10
C GLY A 559 56.34 -8.49 -30.57
N ALA A 560 56.08 -7.34 -31.18
CA ALA A 560 54.79 -6.97 -31.74
C ALA A 560 54.30 -8.00 -32.77
N SER A 561 53.41 -8.89 -32.36
CA SER A 561 52.56 -9.67 -33.25
C SER A 561 51.27 -10.04 -32.51
N ALA A 562 50.16 -10.09 -33.25
CA ALA A 562 48.77 -9.93 -32.82
C ALA A 562 48.21 -10.87 -31.73
N SER A 563 49.02 -11.70 -31.06
CA SER A 563 48.62 -12.66 -30.03
C SER A 563 49.02 -12.25 -28.60
N GLY A 564 50.12 -11.50 -28.41
CA GLY A 564 50.58 -11.10 -27.06
C GLY A 564 49.66 -10.10 -26.35
N GLY A 565 48.97 -9.24 -27.09
CA GLY A 565 47.97 -8.31 -26.54
C GLY A 565 46.70 -9.01 -26.03
N GLN A 566 46.34 -10.16 -26.62
CA GLN A 566 45.20 -10.96 -26.16
C GLN A 566 45.47 -11.67 -24.84
N ILE A 567 46.71 -12.15 -24.62
CA ILE A 567 47.11 -12.77 -23.35
C ILE A 567 47.10 -11.72 -22.23
N LEU A 568 47.64 -10.53 -22.49
CA LEU A 568 47.67 -9.44 -21.50
C LEU A 568 46.25 -8.94 -21.16
N HIS A 569 45.39 -8.79 -22.17
CA HIS A 569 43.98 -8.46 -21.98
C HIS A 569 43.23 -9.52 -21.18
N TYR A 570 43.49 -10.81 -21.45
CA TYR A 570 42.87 -11.92 -20.71
C TYR A 570 43.31 -11.95 -19.24
N VAL A 571 44.59 -11.70 -18.96
CA VAL A 571 45.11 -11.58 -17.59
C VAL A 571 44.49 -10.38 -16.86
N GLU A 572 44.34 -9.25 -17.55
CA GLU A 572 43.69 -8.06 -17.01
C GLU A 572 42.18 -8.29 -16.75
N GLU A 573 41.49 -8.99 -17.65
CA GLU A 573 40.10 -9.41 -17.45
C GLU A 573 39.94 -10.38 -16.29
N LEU A 574 40.85 -11.35 -16.14
CA LEU A 574 40.87 -12.24 -14.98
C LEU A 574 41.04 -11.47 -13.68
N ALA A 575 41.98 -10.51 -13.61
CA ALA A 575 42.18 -9.68 -12.44
C ALA A 575 40.94 -8.83 -12.11
N ARG A 576 40.25 -8.29 -13.12
CA ARG A 576 38.95 -7.61 -12.92
C ARG A 576 37.89 -8.55 -12.37
N LYS A 577 37.79 -9.77 -12.92
CA LYS A 577 36.83 -10.79 -12.47
C LYS A 577 37.13 -11.25 -11.05
N GLU A 578 38.41 -11.42 -10.69
CA GLU A 578 38.82 -11.74 -9.33
C GLU A 578 38.48 -10.60 -8.36
N GLY A 579 38.70 -9.34 -8.76
CA GLY A 579 38.27 -8.16 -8.00
C GLY A 579 36.75 -8.11 -7.79
N GLU A 580 35.96 -8.35 -8.84
CA GLU A 580 34.50 -8.47 -8.76
C GLU A 580 34.07 -9.61 -7.83
N ILE A 581 34.68 -10.79 -7.95
CA ILE A 581 34.40 -11.95 -7.09
C ILE A 581 34.75 -11.66 -5.64
N MET A 582 35.89 -11.01 -5.37
CA MET A 582 36.26 -10.60 -4.01
C MET A 582 35.29 -9.56 -3.45
N GLY A 583 34.85 -8.60 -4.28
CA GLY A 583 33.82 -7.62 -3.92
C GLY A 583 32.48 -8.28 -3.58
N LEU A 584 32.03 -9.21 -4.43
CA LEU A 584 30.80 -9.99 -4.21
C LEU A 584 30.89 -10.87 -2.97
N ARG A 585 32.04 -11.51 -2.71
CA ARG A 585 32.27 -12.28 -1.48
C ARG A 585 32.24 -11.40 -0.23
N ARG A 586 32.85 -10.21 -0.28
CA ARG A 586 32.80 -9.25 0.83
C ARG A 586 31.37 -8.77 1.10
N SER A 587 30.63 -8.42 0.05
CA SER A 587 29.23 -8.04 0.15
C SER A 587 28.36 -9.18 0.69
N LYS A 588 28.54 -10.41 0.20
CA LYS A 588 27.87 -11.62 0.73
C LYS A 588 28.14 -11.78 2.22
N ASN A 589 29.40 -11.74 2.64
CA ASN A 589 29.76 -11.91 4.05
C ASN A 589 29.17 -10.79 4.93
N GLN A 590 29.09 -9.56 4.41
CA GLN A 590 28.47 -8.45 5.12
C GLN A 590 26.94 -8.61 5.25
N LEU A 591 26.28 -9.09 4.20
CA LEU A 591 24.84 -9.40 4.23
C LEU A 591 24.55 -10.59 5.16
N GLU A 592 25.38 -11.62 5.15
CA GLU A 592 25.26 -12.75 6.08
C GLU A 592 25.48 -12.32 7.54
N ALA A 593 26.44 -11.42 7.80
CA ALA A 593 26.65 -10.87 9.14
C ALA A 593 25.43 -10.05 9.61
N SER A 594 24.88 -9.19 8.74
CA SER A 594 23.66 -8.43 9.03
C SER A 594 22.45 -9.34 9.27
N LEU A 595 22.34 -10.45 8.52
CA LEU A 595 21.30 -11.45 8.74
C LEU A 595 21.42 -12.10 10.12
N ARG A 596 22.64 -12.50 10.52
CA ARG A 596 22.87 -13.08 11.87
C ARG A 596 22.57 -12.08 12.97
N GLU A 597 22.96 -10.82 12.81
CA GLU A 597 22.64 -9.75 13.77
C GLU A 597 21.12 -9.53 13.87
N MET A 598 20.41 -9.51 12.74
CA MET A 598 18.95 -9.39 12.72
C MET A 598 18.26 -10.60 13.36
N GLN A 599 18.77 -11.81 13.14
CA GLN A 599 18.27 -13.03 13.80
C GLN A 599 18.48 -12.97 15.31
N MET A 600 19.65 -12.55 15.78
CA MET A 600 19.91 -12.36 17.21
C MET A 600 18.98 -11.30 17.81
N ALA A 601 18.80 -10.17 17.12
CA ALA A 601 17.87 -9.13 17.54
C ALA A 601 16.43 -9.66 17.63
N PHE A 602 15.99 -10.45 16.65
CA PHE A 602 14.67 -11.08 16.65
C PHE A 602 14.47 -11.99 17.87
N VAL A 603 15.43 -12.89 18.14
CA VAL A 603 15.36 -13.79 19.30
C VAL A 603 15.32 -13.01 20.61
N THR A 604 16.11 -11.93 20.75
CA THR A 604 16.07 -11.10 21.96
C THR A 604 14.74 -10.37 22.12
N MET A 605 14.12 -9.94 21.01
CA MET A 605 12.80 -9.30 21.04
C MET A 605 11.72 -10.31 21.40
N GLU A 606 11.78 -11.52 20.84
CA GLU A 606 10.87 -12.61 21.18
C GLU A 606 10.94 -12.97 22.67
N HIS A 607 12.15 -13.05 23.24
CA HIS A 607 12.34 -13.26 24.67
C HIS A 607 11.72 -12.14 25.51
N LYS A 608 11.95 -10.87 25.16
CA LYS A 608 11.35 -9.72 25.87
C LYS A 608 9.83 -9.73 25.81
N VAL A 609 9.26 -10.05 24.65
CA VAL A 609 7.80 -10.17 24.49
C VAL A 609 7.26 -11.34 25.30
N ALA A 610 7.97 -12.47 25.36
CA ALA A 610 7.59 -13.60 26.20
C ALA A 610 7.61 -13.25 27.69
N GLU A 611 8.63 -12.52 28.17
CA GLU A 611 8.72 -12.02 29.54
C GLU A 611 7.58 -11.04 29.87
N GLN A 612 7.30 -10.09 28.97
CA GLN A 612 6.19 -9.15 29.13
C GLN A 612 4.84 -9.88 29.16
N LYS A 613 4.66 -10.87 28.28
CA LYS A 613 3.47 -11.71 28.29
C LYS A 613 3.34 -12.45 29.61
N GLN A 614 4.42 -13.02 30.14
CA GLN A 614 4.40 -13.69 31.44
C GLN A 614 4.05 -12.72 32.57
N HIS A 615 4.68 -11.53 32.61
CA HIS A 615 4.38 -10.50 33.61
C HIS A 615 2.90 -10.08 33.55
N LEU A 616 2.36 -9.84 32.36
CA LEU A 616 0.94 -9.51 32.19
C LEU A 616 0.02 -10.66 32.61
N HIS A 617 0.38 -11.91 32.33
CA HIS A 617 -0.39 -13.07 32.81
C HIS A 617 -0.33 -13.17 34.34
N GLU A 618 0.82 -12.86 34.96
CA GLU A 618 0.95 -12.85 36.42
C GLU A 618 0.12 -11.74 37.06
N GLU A 619 0.10 -10.54 36.48
CA GLU A 619 -0.75 -9.42 36.93
C GLU A 619 -2.25 -9.66 36.68
N LEU A 620 -2.63 -10.24 35.54
CA LEU A 620 -4.01 -10.67 35.29
C LEU A 620 -4.44 -11.73 36.31
N ALA A 621 -3.61 -12.75 36.54
CA ALA A 621 -3.89 -13.76 37.55
C ALA A 621 -3.94 -13.16 38.97
N ARG A 622 -3.20 -12.08 39.25
CA ARG A 622 -3.29 -11.34 40.51
C ARG A 622 -4.61 -10.57 40.61
N LEU A 623 -5.03 -9.89 39.54
CA LEU A 623 -6.28 -9.15 39.49
C LEU A 623 -7.51 -10.06 39.56
N GLU A 624 -7.51 -11.21 38.87
CA GLU A 624 -8.56 -12.24 38.97
C GLU A 624 -8.69 -12.78 40.41
N ARG A 625 -7.57 -13.02 41.10
CA ARG A 625 -7.57 -13.38 42.53
C ARG A 625 -8.12 -12.26 43.42
N ASN A 626 -7.91 -11.00 43.06
CA ASN A 626 -8.43 -9.87 43.83
C ASN A 626 -9.92 -9.62 43.56
N GLN A 627 -10.38 -9.81 42.33
CA GLN A 627 -11.79 -9.67 41.95
C GLN A 627 -12.66 -10.78 42.55
N SER A 628 -12.15 -12.02 42.61
CA SER A 628 -12.81 -13.15 43.29
C SER A 628 -12.88 -13.02 44.82
N ARG A 629 -12.18 -12.04 45.43
CA ARG A 629 -12.29 -11.75 46.88
C ARG A 629 -13.56 -10.99 47.26
N GLU A 630 -14.22 -10.32 46.32
CA GLU A 630 -15.44 -9.53 46.60
C GLU A 630 -16.67 -10.40 46.96
N GLY A 631 -16.57 -11.74 46.87
CA GLY A 631 -17.60 -12.70 47.31
C GLY A 631 -17.17 -13.66 48.42
N ALA A 632 -15.96 -13.53 48.98
CA ALA A 632 -15.46 -14.45 50.00
C ALA A 632 -16.10 -14.17 51.37
N ASN A 633 -16.69 -15.18 51.99
CA ASN A 633 -17.30 -15.07 53.32
C ASN A 633 -16.21 -14.81 54.39
N LEU A 634 -15.94 -13.53 54.66
CA LEU A 634 -14.91 -13.08 55.60
C LEU A 634 -15.12 -13.61 57.02
N GLU A 635 -16.35 -13.95 57.39
CA GLU A 635 -16.66 -14.57 58.69
C GLU A 635 -16.16 -16.01 58.78
N TYR A 636 -16.31 -16.80 57.70
CA TYR A 636 -15.73 -18.13 57.62
C TYR A 636 -14.20 -18.07 57.70
N LEU A 637 -13.58 -17.15 56.94
CA LEU A 637 -12.13 -16.98 56.98
C LEU A 637 -11.64 -16.55 58.37
N LYS A 638 -12.36 -15.64 59.04
CA LYS A 638 -12.08 -15.22 60.42
C LYS A 638 -12.14 -16.41 61.38
N ASN A 639 -13.15 -17.27 61.28
CA ASN A 639 -13.29 -18.44 62.15
C ASN A 639 -12.19 -19.48 61.89
N VAL A 640 -11.87 -19.77 60.63
CA VAL A 640 -10.78 -20.70 60.27
C VAL A 640 -9.41 -20.16 60.71
N LEU A 641 -9.16 -18.84 60.56
CA LEU A 641 -7.93 -18.22 61.05
C LEU A 641 -7.85 -18.23 62.59
N LEU A 642 -8.96 -17.96 63.27
CA LEU A 642 -9.03 -18.00 64.72
C LEU A 642 -8.75 -19.42 65.25
N GLU A 643 -9.38 -20.44 64.66
CA GLU A 643 -9.10 -21.85 65.01
C GLU A 643 -7.69 -22.27 64.64
N PHE A 644 -7.13 -21.77 63.54
CA PHE A 644 -5.75 -22.03 63.13
C PHE A 644 -4.73 -21.49 64.15
N VAL A 645 -4.98 -20.30 64.72
CA VAL A 645 -4.11 -19.70 65.75
C VAL A 645 -4.28 -20.38 67.10
N LEU A 646 -5.51 -20.82 67.45
CA LEU A 646 -5.81 -21.41 68.75
C LEU A 646 -5.40 -22.89 68.86
N ARG A 647 -5.45 -23.66 67.76
CA ARG A 647 -5.10 -25.11 67.77
C ARG A 647 -3.65 -25.31 67.38
N SER A 648 -2.93 -26.13 68.16
CA SER A 648 -1.48 -26.41 67.98
C SER A 648 -1.17 -27.74 67.27
N ASP A 649 -2.17 -28.45 66.77
CA ASP A 649 -1.98 -29.75 66.11
C ASP A 649 -1.59 -29.57 64.62
N PRO A 650 -0.44 -30.10 64.17
CA PRO A 650 0.06 -29.90 62.80
C PRO A 650 -0.87 -30.41 61.68
N SER A 651 -1.65 -31.48 61.92
CA SER A 651 -2.52 -32.04 60.89
C SER A 651 -3.75 -31.16 60.66
N SER A 652 -4.41 -30.73 61.74
CA SER A 652 -5.53 -29.79 61.66
C SER A 652 -5.10 -28.41 61.15
N GLN A 653 -3.92 -27.92 61.54
CA GLN A 653 -3.33 -26.70 60.98
C GLN A 653 -3.10 -26.80 59.47
N SER A 654 -2.61 -27.93 58.95
CA SER A 654 -2.44 -28.15 57.49
C SER A 654 -3.76 -28.11 56.73
N HIS A 655 -4.81 -28.73 57.27
CA HIS A 655 -6.15 -28.70 56.68
C HIS A 655 -6.76 -27.29 56.70
N MET A 656 -6.68 -26.58 57.84
CA MET A 656 -7.15 -25.19 57.95
C MET A 656 -6.35 -24.25 57.05
N PHE A 657 -5.04 -24.46 56.91
CA PHE A 657 -4.20 -23.72 55.96
C PHE A 657 -4.64 -23.93 54.51
N ASN A 658 -4.99 -25.16 54.10
CA ASN A 658 -5.51 -25.39 52.76
C ASN A 658 -6.86 -24.68 52.53
N ALA A 659 -7.72 -24.61 53.55
CA ALA A 659 -8.97 -23.84 53.49
C ALA A 659 -8.70 -22.32 53.39
N ILE A 660 -7.75 -21.78 54.17
CA ILE A 660 -7.31 -20.39 54.09
C ILE A 660 -6.71 -20.08 52.71
N ALA A 661 -5.86 -20.96 52.19
CA ALA A 661 -5.23 -20.83 50.88
C ALA A 661 -6.24 -20.87 49.74
N ALA A 662 -7.31 -21.66 49.87
CA ALA A 662 -8.41 -21.70 48.92
C ALA A 662 -9.27 -20.43 48.99
N CYS A 663 -9.68 -19.99 50.18
CA CYS A 663 -10.46 -18.77 50.35
C CYS A 663 -9.71 -17.50 49.93
N LEU A 664 -8.40 -17.46 50.15
CA LEU A 664 -7.53 -16.34 49.76
C LEU A 664 -6.86 -16.51 48.40
N HIS A 665 -7.18 -17.58 47.66
CA HIS A 665 -6.67 -17.93 46.33
C HIS A 665 -5.13 -17.84 46.20
N PHE A 666 -4.39 -18.48 47.11
CA PHE A 666 -2.93 -18.45 47.10
C PHE A 666 -2.35 -19.06 45.82
N SER A 667 -1.26 -18.49 45.32
CA SER A 667 -0.50 -19.05 44.21
C SER A 667 0.13 -20.40 44.59
N PRO A 668 0.27 -21.35 43.64
CA PRO A 668 0.99 -22.60 43.88
C PRO A 668 2.41 -22.38 44.46
N LYS A 669 3.09 -21.30 44.07
CA LYS A 669 4.41 -20.91 44.59
C LYS A 669 4.35 -20.51 46.07
N GLU A 670 3.27 -19.87 46.51
CA GLU A 670 3.08 -19.40 47.90
C GLU A 670 2.72 -20.56 48.83
N ILE A 671 1.83 -21.45 48.36
CA ILE A 671 1.49 -22.70 49.07
C ILE A 671 2.74 -23.55 49.28
N GLN A 672 3.59 -23.67 48.25
CA GLN A 672 4.87 -24.36 48.36
C GLN A 672 5.83 -23.68 49.35
N ARG A 673 5.94 -22.34 49.32
CA ARG A 673 6.79 -21.58 50.26
C ARG A 673 6.40 -21.82 51.72
N VAL A 674 5.10 -21.82 52.02
CA VAL A 674 4.61 -22.08 53.39
C VAL A 674 4.84 -23.54 53.81
N ARG A 675 4.58 -24.51 52.90
CA ARG A 675 4.86 -25.94 53.15
C ARG A 675 6.35 -26.26 53.31
N LEU A 676 7.24 -25.43 52.78
CA LEU A 676 8.69 -25.54 53.01
C LEU A 676 9.09 -25.07 54.42
N GLN A 677 8.42 -24.04 54.95
CA GLN A 677 8.68 -23.52 56.30
C GLN A 677 8.08 -24.39 57.40
N HIS A 678 7.01 -25.13 57.12
CA HIS A 678 6.35 -26.03 58.07
C HIS A 678 6.37 -27.50 57.57
N PRO A 679 7.51 -28.19 57.65
CA PRO A 679 7.67 -29.56 57.11
C PRO A 679 6.80 -30.60 57.81
N LYS A 680 6.33 -30.33 59.04
CA LYS A 680 5.41 -31.21 59.78
C LYS A 680 4.01 -31.30 59.15
N TRP A 681 3.68 -30.40 58.22
CA TRP A 681 2.41 -30.41 57.48
C TRP A 681 2.44 -31.29 56.21
N LYS A 682 3.58 -31.96 55.92
CA LYS A 682 3.79 -32.77 54.71
C LYS A 682 3.23 -34.20 54.75
N LEU A 683 2.52 -34.59 55.80
CA LEU A 683 1.90 -35.92 55.89
C LEU A 683 0.41 -35.82 55.56
N ASN A 684 0.04 -36.44 54.43
CA ASN A 684 -1.31 -36.85 53.99
C ASN A 684 -1.73 -36.36 52.58
N ALA A 685 -0.90 -36.62 51.56
CA ALA A 685 -1.35 -36.63 50.16
C ALA A 685 -1.57 -38.04 49.58
N ASN A 686 -1.34 -39.11 50.36
CA ASN A 686 -1.43 -40.51 49.88
C ASN A 686 -2.66 -41.30 50.35
N ALA A 687 -3.67 -40.66 50.94
CA ALA A 687 -4.86 -41.37 51.44
C ALA A 687 -6.09 -41.35 50.51
N SER A 688 -5.98 -40.84 49.27
CA SER A 688 -7.14 -40.76 48.35
C SER A 688 -7.02 -41.63 47.08
N ALA A 689 -6.14 -42.65 47.09
CA ALA A 689 -5.95 -43.54 45.93
C ALA A 689 -6.15 -45.05 46.24
N ALA A 690 -6.76 -45.41 47.37
CA ALA A 690 -7.01 -46.81 47.72
C ALA A 690 -8.39 -47.00 48.35
N ALA A 691 -9.45 -46.94 47.54
CA ALA A 691 -10.76 -47.51 47.85
C ALA A 691 -11.51 -47.82 46.54
N SER A 692 -10.92 -48.67 45.70
CA SER A 692 -11.66 -49.41 44.69
C SER A 692 -12.52 -50.45 45.40
N TYR A 693 -13.81 -50.16 45.57
CA TYR A 693 -14.81 -51.17 45.91
C TYR A 693 -14.90 -52.20 44.77
N PRO A 694 -14.91 -53.52 45.06
CA PRO A 694 -15.49 -54.50 44.16
C PRO A 694 -17.02 -54.49 44.31
N LEU A 695 -17.73 -54.50 43.19
CA LEU A 695 -19.19 -54.71 43.11
C LEU A 695 -19.58 -56.06 43.76
N PRO A 696 -20.76 -56.16 44.40
CA PRO A 696 -21.30 -57.44 44.85
C PRO A 696 -21.93 -58.20 43.68
N PRO A 697 -22.10 -59.54 43.76
CA PRO A 697 -22.74 -60.30 42.71
C PRO A 697 -24.26 -60.04 42.72
N SER A 698 -24.80 -60.05 41.50
CA SER A 698 -26.21 -59.91 41.18
C SER A 698 -27.08 -60.97 41.86
N SER A 699 -28.19 -60.52 42.44
CA SER A 699 -29.51 -61.11 42.21
C SER A 699 -30.43 -59.98 41.77
#